data_AF-A0A2J0YY96-F1
#
_entry.id   AF-A0A2J0YY96-F1
#
_cell.length_a   1.000
_cell.length_b   1.000
_cell.length_c   1.000
_cell.angle_alpha   90.00
_cell.angle_beta   90.00
_cell.angle_gamma   90.00
#
_symmetry.space_group_name_H-M   'P 1'
#
loop_
_entity.id
_entity.type
_entity.pdbx_description
1 polymer ?
#
loop_
_entity_poly.entity_id
_entity_poly.type
_entity_poly.pdbx_seq_one_letter_code
_entity_poly.pdbx_strand_id
1 'polypeptide(L)'
;MLKFSRGIDQDRAAAAGGLQQIAFARSAAAAAQPSRLPTLVATAATVAVLYFARDVFLPLAIAILLTFALAPLVSRLRRLGCPRSVAVVGTVTTAFLFLSAFGAVIAMQVSEVAQNLPTYQYNIVEKVRTLKETGSESQILERIGRVIERISTEISRPEPEVRASPEPAPETEPLLVEIFSPQRPVETLKNIINPLLGPLATTGLVIVVVIFMLFEREELRDRFIRLVGYGDLHRTTEALQDAGARVGRYLLMQLVVNITYGIPLAIGLSLLGIPNAVLWGMLAIVLRFVPYIGPVIAAALPLFLAFAAAPGWSLLVWTAALFIVLELVSNNVVEPWLYGSRTGLSPLAIIVAAIFWAWLWGPVGLVLSTPLTVCLVVLGRHVPQFEFLEILLGNEPVLDPKERLYQRLLAGDPDEATDNAEDMLEEKYLVEFYDTVAIPALLLAERDRARGALTNAQAAQIAQSANTLIANLEEIAGEEEGEEETGAEAQENRDDDADEYDLPLGDGKSVLCVGGRSDLDDVAASMLAQTLWIQGAEAAHAGHDVLKAGNIKALKLEGRNAVVLSVLDQDFMRHAKFTVRRLKRMAPAARIGIVLWQEDGRPGTTERDQLVESLQADFVVFGMGDAVREALSDELPRSLKLAHPKIAPGYAMRRSKRADRGSTVKAD
;
A
#
# COMPACT_ATOMS: atom_id res chain seq x y z
N MET A 1 -70.98 30.83 -3.89
CA MET A 1 -70.23 29.71 -4.53
C MET A 1 -69.13 30.15 -5.53
N LEU A 2 -68.97 31.43 -5.91
CA LEU A 2 -67.99 31.85 -6.92
C LEU A 2 -66.60 32.31 -6.40
N LYS A 3 -66.41 32.43 -5.07
CA LYS A 3 -65.11 32.83 -4.48
C LYS A 3 -64.19 31.65 -4.10
N PHE A 4 -64.72 30.43 -4.00
CA PHE A 4 -63.92 29.24 -3.63
C PHE A 4 -63.27 28.54 -4.82
N SER A 5 -63.74 28.77 -6.05
CA SER A 5 -63.17 28.15 -7.26
C SER A 5 -61.87 28.80 -7.73
N ARG A 6 -61.66 30.10 -7.46
CA ARG A 6 -60.46 30.84 -7.91
C ARG A 6 -59.20 30.52 -7.12
N GLY A 7 -59.30 30.12 -5.85
CA GLY A 7 -58.14 29.75 -5.04
C GLY A 7 -57.52 28.42 -5.47
N ILE A 8 -58.35 27.45 -5.87
CA ILE A 8 -57.89 26.10 -6.25
C ILE A 8 -57.14 26.13 -7.58
N ASP A 9 -57.55 26.97 -8.54
CA ASP A 9 -56.84 27.12 -9.81
C ASP A 9 -55.51 27.88 -9.67
N GLN A 10 -55.41 28.81 -8.72
CA GLN A 10 -54.17 29.54 -8.42
C GLN A 10 -53.12 28.65 -7.74
N ASP A 11 -53.54 27.80 -6.79
CA ASP A 11 -52.65 26.85 -6.13
C ASP A 11 -52.18 25.73 -7.08
N ARG A 12 -53.04 25.29 -8.01
CA ARG A 12 -52.64 24.33 -9.06
C ARG A 12 -51.68 24.92 -10.08
N ALA A 13 -51.84 26.19 -10.46
CA ALA A 13 -50.92 26.87 -11.35
C ALA A 13 -49.54 27.12 -10.69
N ALA A 14 -49.52 27.46 -9.39
CA ALA A 14 -48.29 27.64 -8.63
C ALA A 14 -47.55 26.30 -8.39
N ALA A 15 -48.28 25.21 -8.10
CA ALA A 15 -47.72 23.88 -7.96
C ALA A 15 -47.18 23.32 -9.29
N ALA A 16 -47.86 23.59 -10.41
CA ALA A 16 -47.39 23.22 -11.74
C ALA A 16 -46.10 23.98 -12.14
N GLY A 17 -46.02 25.28 -11.83
CA GLY A 17 -44.83 26.10 -12.05
C GLY A 17 -43.62 25.65 -11.20
N GLY A 18 -43.86 25.26 -9.94
CA GLY A 18 -42.83 24.70 -9.06
C GLY A 18 -42.31 23.34 -9.54
N LEU A 19 -43.20 22.46 -10.01
CA LEU A 19 -42.82 21.18 -10.61
C LEU A 19 -42.05 21.36 -11.93
N GLN A 20 -42.39 22.36 -12.74
CA GLN A 20 -41.63 22.70 -13.94
C GLN A 20 -40.26 23.30 -13.62
N GLN A 21 -40.13 24.14 -12.60
CA GLN A 21 -38.84 24.67 -12.14
C GLN A 21 -37.94 23.59 -11.53
N ILE A 22 -38.51 22.64 -10.77
CA ILE A 22 -37.76 21.50 -10.21
C ILE A 22 -37.34 20.53 -11.32
N ALA A 23 -38.19 20.32 -12.34
CA ALA A 23 -37.86 19.51 -13.51
C ALA A 23 -36.77 20.17 -14.39
N PHE A 24 -36.82 21.50 -14.57
CA PHE A 24 -35.79 22.25 -15.29
C PHE A 24 -34.48 22.31 -14.51
N ALA A 25 -34.52 22.45 -13.18
CA ALA A 25 -33.35 22.41 -12.30
C ALA A 25 -32.71 21.01 -12.26
N ARG A 26 -33.52 19.93 -12.24
CA ARG A 26 -33.02 18.55 -12.39
C ARG A 26 -32.45 18.28 -13.79
N SER A 27 -33.06 18.83 -14.84
CA SER A 27 -32.55 18.75 -16.22
C SER A 27 -31.25 19.52 -16.41
N ALA A 28 -31.08 20.68 -15.77
CA ALA A 28 -29.86 21.48 -15.81
C ALA A 28 -28.73 20.86 -14.96
N ALA A 29 -29.07 20.24 -13.82
CA ALA A 29 -28.12 19.49 -12.99
C ALA A 29 -27.69 18.16 -13.64
N ALA A 30 -28.55 17.51 -14.43
CA ALA A 30 -28.20 16.32 -15.20
C ALA A 30 -27.32 16.61 -16.44
N ALA A 31 -27.32 17.86 -16.93
CA ALA A 31 -26.56 18.29 -18.12
C ALA A 31 -25.11 18.70 -17.81
N ALA A 32 -24.67 18.67 -16.55
CA ALA A 32 -23.31 19.02 -16.14
C ALA A 32 -22.51 17.81 -15.65
N GLN A 33 -22.76 16.62 -16.22
CA GLN A 33 -21.73 15.57 -16.18
C GLN A 33 -20.65 15.96 -17.19
N PRO A 34 -19.39 16.19 -16.79
CA PRO A 34 -18.32 16.40 -17.74
C PRO A 34 -18.26 15.16 -18.62
N SER A 35 -18.56 15.30 -19.91
CA SER A 35 -18.47 14.20 -20.86
C SER A 35 -17.07 13.60 -20.72
N ARG A 36 -16.97 12.30 -20.43
CA ARG A 36 -15.67 11.59 -20.30
C ARG A 36 -14.94 11.41 -21.65
N LEU A 37 -15.63 11.76 -22.74
CA LEU A 37 -15.15 11.69 -24.14
C LEU A 37 -13.90 12.53 -24.41
N PRO A 38 -13.85 13.84 -24.09
CA PRO A 38 -12.63 14.66 -24.20
C PRO A 38 -11.45 14.09 -23.42
N THR A 39 -11.67 13.52 -22.23
CA THR A 39 -10.60 12.90 -21.44
C THR A 39 -10.04 11.66 -22.15
N LEU A 40 -10.90 10.77 -22.65
CA LEU A 40 -10.46 9.59 -23.41
C LEU A 40 -9.67 9.97 -24.67
N VAL A 41 -10.13 10.99 -25.41
CA VAL A 41 -9.43 11.49 -26.59
C VAL A 41 -8.08 12.10 -26.21
N ALA A 42 -8.02 12.89 -25.14
CA ALA A 42 -6.78 13.48 -24.65
C ALA A 42 -5.76 12.41 -24.21
N THR A 43 -6.21 11.36 -23.51
CA THR A 43 -5.36 10.23 -23.11
C THR A 43 -4.85 9.48 -24.33
N ALA A 44 -5.73 9.15 -25.29
CA ALA A 44 -5.33 8.46 -26.52
C ALA A 44 -4.34 9.29 -27.36
N ALA A 45 -4.57 10.61 -27.47
CA ALA A 45 -3.65 11.52 -28.15
C ALA A 45 -2.29 11.57 -27.45
N THR A 46 -2.27 11.60 -26.11
CA THR A 46 -1.04 11.58 -25.30
C THR A 46 -0.24 10.30 -25.55
N VAL A 47 -0.90 9.14 -25.53
CA VAL A 47 -0.26 7.84 -25.81
C VAL A 47 0.28 7.80 -27.24
N ALA A 48 -0.46 8.32 -28.22
CA ALA A 48 0.00 8.40 -29.61
C ALA A 48 1.26 9.28 -29.73
N VAL A 49 1.28 10.45 -29.09
CA VAL A 49 2.46 11.32 -29.06
C VAL A 49 3.66 10.62 -28.43
N LEU A 50 3.48 9.94 -27.30
CA LEU A 50 4.56 9.18 -26.64
C LEU A 50 5.10 8.03 -27.50
N TYR A 51 4.25 7.41 -28.31
CA TYR A 51 4.65 6.36 -29.24
C TYR A 51 5.45 6.91 -30.43
N PHE A 52 4.94 7.95 -31.10
CA PHE A 52 5.60 8.52 -32.28
C PHE A 52 6.87 9.30 -31.95
N ALA A 53 6.94 9.96 -30.79
CA ALA A 53 8.10 10.71 -30.34
C ALA A 53 9.04 9.89 -29.42
N ARG A 54 8.97 8.55 -29.48
CA ARG A 54 9.81 7.66 -28.67
C ARG A 54 11.31 7.94 -28.80
N ASP A 55 11.79 8.36 -29.97
CA ASP A 55 13.23 8.64 -30.20
C ASP A 55 13.72 9.84 -29.37
N VAL A 56 12.82 10.71 -28.93
CA VAL A 56 13.10 11.85 -28.04
C VAL A 56 12.78 11.52 -26.59
N PHE A 57 11.62 10.88 -26.34
CA PHE A 57 11.17 10.58 -24.98
C PHE A 57 11.96 9.44 -24.31
N LEU A 58 12.44 8.45 -25.07
CA LEU A 58 13.16 7.31 -24.51
C LEU A 58 14.51 7.72 -23.87
N PRO A 59 15.40 8.49 -24.54
CA PRO A 59 16.63 8.99 -23.91
C PRO A 59 16.34 9.87 -22.69
N LEU A 60 15.29 10.69 -22.75
CA LEU A 60 14.87 11.55 -21.64
C LEU A 60 14.39 10.72 -20.44
N ALA A 61 13.55 9.70 -20.66
CA ALA A 61 13.05 8.82 -19.61
C ALA A 61 14.19 8.04 -18.93
N ILE A 62 15.13 7.50 -19.71
CA ILE A 62 16.34 6.85 -19.19
C ILE A 62 17.15 7.86 -18.36
N ALA A 63 17.33 9.08 -18.86
CA ALA A 63 18.10 10.10 -18.16
C ALA A 63 17.44 10.53 -16.83
N ILE A 64 16.11 10.65 -16.77
CA ILE A 64 15.37 10.94 -15.54
C ILE A 64 15.60 9.83 -14.50
N LEU A 65 15.45 8.57 -14.92
CA LEU A 65 15.63 7.42 -14.03
C LEU A 65 17.07 7.28 -13.54
N LEU A 66 18.05 7.43 -14.43
CA LEU A 66 19.46 7.45 -14.06
C LEU A 66 19.79 8.63 -13.14
N THR A 67 19.18 9.80 -13.36
CA THR A 67 19.34 10.95 -12.48
C THR A 67 18.87 10.62 -11.07
N PHE A 68 17.71 9.98 -10.90
CA PHE A 68 17.22 9.55 -9.59
C PHE A 68 18.11 8.47 -8.95
N ALA A 69 18.59 7.50 -9.73
CA ALA A 69 19.51 6.46 -9.25
C ALA A 69 20.88 7.02 -8.81
N LEU A 70 21.41 8.01 -9.53
CA LEU A 70 22.72 8.61 -9.26
C LEU A 70 22.67 9.74 -8.23
N ALA A 71 21.51 10.38 -8.01
CA ALA A 71 21.35 11.46 -7.02
C ALA A 71 21.88 11.13 -5.61
N PRO A 72 21.60 9.95 -5.01
CA PRO A 72 22.14 9.61 -3.69
C PRO A 72 23.67 9.44 -3.69
N LEU A 73 24.28 9.04 -4.80
CA LEU A 73 25.73 8.96 -4.92
C LEU A 73 26.36 10.36 -4.98
N VAL A 74 25.79 11.26 -5.79
CA VAL A 74 26.22 12.67 -5.87
C VAL A 74 26.10 13.36 -4.52
N SER A 75 25.00 13.13 -3.79
CA SER A 75 24.79 13.76 -2.47
C SER A 75 25.78 13.25 -1.42
N ARG A 76 26.13 11.95 -1.43
CA ARG A 76 27.18 11.38 -0.56
C ARG A 76 28.56 11.97 -0.87
N LEU A 77 28.93 12.08 -2.15
CA LEU A 77 30.19 12.73 -2.57
C LEU A 77 30.25 14.21 -2.16
N ARG A 78 29.13 14.92 -2.26
CA ARG A 78 29.03 16.31 -1.79
C ARG A 78 29.17 16.41 -0.27
N ARG A 79 28.60 15.47 0.50
CA ARG A 79 28.78 15.38 1.97
C ARG A 79 30.23 15.09 2.37
N LEU A 80 30.99 14.40 1.53
CA LEU A 80 32.43 14.17 1.69
C LEU A 80 33.30 15.39 1.31
N GLY A 81 32.69 16.55 0.99
CA GLY A 81 33.39 17.81 0.76
C GLY A 81 33.71 18.13 -0.71
N CYS A 82 33.26 17.32 -1.67
CA CYS A 82 33.49 17.60 -3.10
C CYS A 82 32.61 18.75 -3.61
N PRO A 83 33.14 19.68 -4.43
CA PRO A 83 32.32 20.70 -5.08
C PRO A 83 31.32 20.06 -6.05
N ARG A 84 30.14 20.67 -6.21
CA ARG A 84 28.99 20.12 -6.97
C ARG A 84 29.37 19.63 -8.36
N SER A 85 30.18 20.39 -9.10
CA SER A 85 30.57 20.05 -10.47
C SER A 85 31.41 18.77 -10.55
N VAL A 86 32.38 18.63 -9.65
CA VAL A 86 33.24 17.44 -9.57
C VAL A 86 32.44 16.22 -9.12
N ALA A 87 31.54 16.39 -8.15
CA ALA A 87 30.68 15.31 -7.69
C ALA A 87 29.76 14.79 -8.82
N VAL A 88 29.13 15.68 -9.59
CA VAL A 88 28.24 15.29 -10.71
C VAL A 88 29.04 14.62 -11.83
N VAL A 89 30.07 15.30 -12.36
CA VAL A 89 30.86 14.77 -13.48
C VAL A 89 31.56 13.48 -13.10
N GLY A 90 32.14 13.41 -11.90
CA GLY A 90 32.80 12.20 -11.40
C GLY A 90 31.84 11.02 -11.26
N THR A 91 30.64 11.24 -10.70
CA THR A 91 29.63 10.18 -10.55
C THR A 91 29.16 9.67 -11.91
N VAL A 92 28.80 10.57 -12.83
CA VAL A 92 28.32 10.17 -14.17
C VAL A 92 29.42 9.46 -14.93
N THR A 93 30.63 10.02 -14.96
CA THR A 93 31.77 9.42 -15.67
C THR A 93 32.08 8.03 -15.13
N THR A 94 32.12 7.86 -13.80
CA THR A 94 32.35 6.54 -13.18
C THR A 94 31.24 5.55 -13.50
N ALA A 95 29.98 5.97 -13.43
CA ALA A 95 28.84 5.11 -13.74
C ALA A 95 28.83 4.64 -15.21
N PHE A 96 29.07 5.55 -16.16
CA PHE A 96 29.13 5.20 -17.59
C PHE A 96 30.38 4.43 -17.97
N LEU A 97 31.53 4.68 -17.33
CA LEU A 97 32.72 3.85 -17.48
C LEU A 97 32.45 2.43 -16.98
N PHE A 98 31.79 2.28 -15.84
CA PHE A 98 31.39 0.98 -15.31
C PHE A 98 30.43 0.26 -16.27
N LEU A 99 29.36 0.92 -16.74
CA LEU A 99 28.43 0.34 -17.72
C LEU A 99 29.15 -0.05 -19.03
N SER A 100 30.07 0.78 -19.51
CA SER A 100 30.83 0.51 -20.74
C SER A 100 31.77 -0.68 -20.58
N ALA A 101 32.48 -0.75 -19.45
CA ALA A 101 33.34 -1.89 -19.12
C ALA A 101 32.52 -3.18 -18.98
N PHE A 102 31.39 -3.11 -18.27
CA PHE A 102 30.46 -4.23 -18.10
C PHE A 102 29.92 -4.74 -19.44
N GLY A 103 29.47 -3.83 -20.33
CA GLY A 103 29.01 -4.16 -21.67
C GLY A 103 30.12 -4.75 -22.56
N ALA A 104 31.34 -4.23 -22.46
CA ALA A 104 32.49 -4.77 -23.19
C ALA A 104 32.83 -6.20 -22.77
N VAL A 105 32.81 -6.50 -21.46
CA VAL A 105 33.05 -7.86 -20.96
C VAL A 105 31.96 -8.82 -21.47
N ILE A 106 30.69 -8.41 -21.45
CA ILE A 106 29.59 -9.22 -22.04
C ILE A 106 29.85 -9.48 -23.53
N ALA A 107 30.19 -8.44 -24.31
CA ALA A 107 30.43 -8.58 -25.74
C ALA A 107 31.59 -9.55 -26.04
N MET A 108 32.66 -9.49 -25.25
CA MET A 108 33.79 -10.42 -25.36
C MET A 108 33.38 -11.87 -25.08
N GLN A 109 32.62 -12.11 -24.00
CA GLN A 109 32.19 -13.47 -23.67
C GLN A 109 31.14 -14.02 -24.64
N VAL A 110 30.25 -13.18 -25.17
CA VAL A 110 29.31 -13.60 -26.23
C VAL A 110 30.07 -14.01 -27.50
N SER A 111 31.11 -13.27 -27.88
CA SER A 111 31.98 -13.64 -29.00
C SER A 111 32.65 -15.01 -28.76
N GLU A 112 33.09 -15.28 -27.53
CA GLU A 112 33.67 -16.57 -27.16
C GLU A 112 32.65 -17.72 -27.28
N VAL A 113 31.41 -17.52 -26.81
CA VAL A 113 30.33 -18.51 -26.99
C VAL A 113 30.05 -18.77 -28.48
N ALA A 114 30.00 -17.71 -29.30
CA ALA A 114 29.74 -17.82 -30.74
C ALA A 114 30.83 -18.59 -31.49
N GLN A 115 32.10 -18.43 -31.10
CA GLN A 115 33.22 -19.16 -31.68
C GLN A 115 33.19 -20.66 -31.33
N ASN A 116 32.67 -21.01 -30.15
CA ASN A 116 32.54 -22.39 -29.68
C ASN A 116 31.26 -23.10 -30.18
N LEU A 117 30.44 -22.41 -30.98
CA LEU A 117 29.17 -22.94 -31.50
C LEU A 117 29.29 -24.26 -32.28
N PRO A 118 30.31 -24.50 -33.13
CA PRO A 118 30.45 -25.77 -33.85
C PRO A 118 30.55 -26.99 -32.92
N THR A 119 31.24 -26.85 -31.78
CA THR A 119 31.40 -27.92 -30.78
C THR A 119 30.06 -28.26 -30.12
N TYR A 120 29.23 -27.25 -29.83
CA TYR A 120 27.91 -27.45 -29.25
C TYR A 120 26.94 -28.17 -30.22
N GLN A 121 27.07 -27.92 -31.53
CA GLN A 121 26.25 -28.59 -32.54
C GLN A 121 26.46 -30.11 -32.53
N TYR A 122 27.72 -30.56 -32.43
CA TYR A 122 28.05 -31.99 -32.38
C TYR A 122 27.36 -32.70 -31.21
N ASN A 123 27.49 -32.16 -30.00
CA ASN A 123 26.91 -32.72 -28.78
C ASN A 123 25.37 -32.75 -28.82
N ILE A 124 24.73 -31.74 -29.41
CA ILE A 124 23.26 -31.70 -29.59
C ILE A 124 22.81 -32.83 -30.51
N VAL A 125 23.48 -33.03 -31.64
CA VAL A 125 23.14 -34.09 -32.60
C VAL A 125 23.33 -35.48 -31.97
N GLU A 126 24.40 -35.67 -31.19
CA GLU A 126 24.66 -36.91 -30.47
C GLU A 126 23.58 -37.22 -29.43
N LYS A 127 23.12 -36.22 -28.65
CA LYS A 127 22.00 -36.38 -27.70
C LYS A 127 20.68 -36.72 -28.37
N VAL A 128 20.38 -36.08 -29.50
CA VAL A 128 19.16 -36.39 -30.27
C VAL A 128 19.22 -37.82 -30.81
N ARG A 129 20.41 -38.29 -31.20
CA ARG A 129 20.63 -39.66 -31.69
C ARG A 129 20.48 -40.70 -30.57
N THR A 130 21.05 -40.47 -29.38
CA THR A 130 20.92 -41.40 -28.25
C THR A 130 19.48 -41.48 -27.72
N LEU A 131 18.74 -40.38 -27.74
CA LEU A 131 17.28 -40.36 -27.47
C LEU A 131 16.50 -41.17 -28.51
N LYS A 132 16.89 -41.09 -29.79
CA LYS A 132 16.28 -41.87 -30.88
C LYS A 132 16.56 -43.37 -30.73
N GLU A 133 17.73 -43.74 -30.21
CA GLU A 133 18.14 -45.14 -29.96
C GLU A 133 17.49 -45.73 -28.68
N THR A 134 17.06 -44.89 -27.73
CA THR A 134 16.43 -45.31 -26.45
C THR A 134 14.89 -45.46 -26.53
N GLY A 135 14.28 -45.34 -27.72
CA GLY A 135 12.92 -45.84 -27.95
C GLY A 135 11.77 -44.84 -27.77
N SER A 136 11.79 -43.71 -28.48
CA SER A 136 10.57 -42.93 -28.72
C SER A 136 10.37 -42.66 -30.21
N GLU A 137 9.45 -43.40 -30.83
CA GLU A 137 8.93 -43.19 -32.19
C GLU A 137 8.11 -41.89 -32.29
N SER A 138 8.67 -40.73 -31.89
CA SER A 138 8.00 -39.46 -32.15
C SER A 138 8.45 -38.93 -33.52
N GLN A 139 7.50 -38.85 -34.44
CA GLN A 139 7.60 -38.24 -35.78
C GLN A 139 8.25 -36.83 -35.79
N ILE A 140 8.35 -36.20 -34.62
CA ILE A 140 8.98 -34.90 -34.35
C ILE A 140 10.51 -35.00 -34.38
N LEU A 141 11.10 -36.09 -33.86
CA LEU A 141 12.55 -36.33 -33.90
C LEU A 141 13.07 -36.48 -35.35
N GLU A 142 12.28 -37.10 -36.22
CA GLU A 142 12.62 -37.25 -37.64
C GLU A 142 12.48 -35.94 -38.44
N ARG A 143 11.59 -35.03 -38.00
CA ARG A 143 11.50 -33.68 -38.56
C ARG A 143 12.69 -32.81 -38.14
N ILE A 144 13.10 -32.88 -36.87
CA ILE A 144 14.27 -32.15 -36.37
C ILE A 144 15.56 -32.68 -37.01
N GLY A 145 15.72 -33.99 -37.14
CA GLY A 145 16.85 -34.61 -37.85
C GLY A 145 16.96 -34.12 -39.29
N ARG A 146 15.85 -34.07 -40.04
CA ARG A 146 15.83 -33.56 -41.43
C ARG A 146 16.12 -32.06 -41.54
N VAL A 147 15.71 -31.25 -40.55
CA VAL A 147 16.02 -29.81 -40.54
C VAL A 147 17.51 -29.59 -40.27
N ILE A 148 18.10 -30.34 -39.33
CA ILE A 148 19.54 -30.29 -39.03
C ILE A 148 20.36 -30.81 -40.21
N GLU A 149 19.94 -31.91 -40.84
CA GLU A 149 20.63 -32.49 -42.00
C GLU A 149 20.56 -31.56 -43.22
N ARG A 150 19.43 -30.87 -43.44
CA ARG A 150 19.30 -29.81 -44.47
C ARG A 150 20.21 -28.62 -44.18
N ILE A 151 20.27 -28.13 -42.94
CA ILE A 151 21.15 -27.02 -42.58
C ILE A 151 22.62 -27.43 -42.74
N SER A 152 22.97 -28.65 -42.33
CA SER A 152 24.32 -29.21 -42.50
C SER A 152 24.70 -29.39 -43.97
N THR A 153 23.79 -29.89 -44.81
CA THR A 153 24.05 -30.06 -46.26
C THR A 153 24.04 -28.74 -47.03
N GLU A 154 23.26 -27.74 -46.62
CA GLU A 154 23.28 -26.41 -47.25
C GLU A 154 24.57 -25.64 -46.88
N ILE A 155 25.11 -25.85 -45.67
CA ILE A 155 26.38 -25.25 -45.21
C ILE A 155 27.60 -26.02 -45.73
N SER A 156 27.50 -27.35 -45.88
CA SER A 156 28.61 -28.21 -46.31
C SER A 156 28.67 -28.45 -47.82
N ARG A 157 27.80 -27.83 -48.63
CA ARG A 157 27.92 -27.87 -50.09
C ARG A 157 29.21 -27.16 -50.50
N PRO A 158 30.23 -27.87 -51.01
CA PRO A 158 31.21 -27.22 -51.85
C PRO A 158 30.48 -26.84 -53.14
N GLU A 159 30.73 -25.64 -53.68
CA GLU A 159 30.31 -25.31 -55.04
C GLU A 159 30.73 -26.45 -56.00
N PRO A 160 29.90 -26.77 -57.00
CA PRO A 160 30.03 -28.01 -57.74
C PRO A 160 31.38 -28.11 -58.47
N GLU A 161 32.25 -29.01 -58.00
CA GLU A 161 33.39 -29.49 -58.78
C GLU A 161 32.86 -30.23 -60.02
N VAL A 162 32.93 -29.55 -61.16
CA VAL A 162 32.74 -30.16 -62.48
C VAL A 162 33.91 -31.10 -62.74
N ARG A 163 33.69 -32.41 -62.63
CA ARG A 163 34.63 -33.42 -63.13
C ARG A 163 34.62 -33.44 -64.65
N ALA A 164 35.74 -33.04 -65.26
CA ALA A 164 36.01 -33.27 -66.68
C ALA A 164 36.78 -34.59 -66.88
N SER A 165 36.29 -35.44 -67.79
CA SER A 165 37.09 -36.51 -68.42
C SER A 165 37.86 -35.96 -69.64
N PRO A 166 38.97 -36.59 -70.06
CA PRO A 166 40.05 -35.92 -70.81
C PRO A 166 40.06 -36.22 -72.33
N GLU A 167 40.28 -35.18 -73.15
CA GLU A 167 41.11 -35.12 -74.39
C GLU A 167 40.76 -33.89 -75.26
N PRO A 168 41.63 -33.39 -76.16
CA PRO A 168 43.04 -33.00 -76.02
C PRO A 168 43.27 -31.49 -76.33
N ALA A 169 44.39 -30.94 -75.86
CA ALA A 169 44.87 -29.55 -76.04
C ALA A 169 45.17 -29.21 -77.54
N PRO A 170 45.41 -27.94 -77.97
CA PRO A 170 45.87 -26.78 -77.18
C PRO A 170 45.40 -25.37 -77.64
N GLU A 171 44.82 -24.56 -76.75
CA GLU A 171 44.90 -23.10 -76.87
C GLU A 171 45.13 -22.49 -75.49
N THR A 172 46.14 -21.61 -75.42
CA THR A 172 46.56 -20.94 -74.19
C THR A 172 45.54 -19.87 -73.84
N GLU A 173 44.47 -20.25 -73.12
CA GLU A 173 43.56 -19.30 -72.50
C GLU A 173 44.25 -18.61 -71.30
N PRO A 174 44.07 -17.29 -71.14
CA PRO A 174 44.71 -16.53 -70.09
C PRO A 174 44.25 -17.03 -68.73
N LEU A 175 45.21 -17.36 -67.85
CA LEU A 175 44.96 -17.61 -66.44
C LEU A 175 44.15 -16.44 -65.88
N LEU A 176 42.88 -16.69 -65.56
CA LEU A 176 42.09 -15.77 -64.76
C LEU A 176 42.72 -15.75 -63.37
N VAL A 177 43.63 -14.80 -63.17
CA VAL A 177 44.08 -14.42 -61.84
C VAL A 177 42.86 -13.84 -61.14
N GLU A 178 42.20 -14.65 -60.33
CA GLU A 178 41.29 -14.14 -59.33
C GLU A 178 42.15 -13.34 -58.36
N ILE A 179 42.20 -12.03 -58.61
CA ILE A 179 42.78 -11.07 -57.70
C ILE A 179 41.91 -11.19 -56.46
N PHE A 180 42.44 -11.85 -55.42
CA PHE A 180 42.03 -11.58 -54.04
C PHE A 180 42.18 -10.08 -53.86
N SER A 181 41.11 -9.35 -54.15
CA SER A 181 40.99 -7.95 -53.80
C SER A 181 40.99 -7.99 -52.28
N PRO A 182 42.06 -7.55 -51.58
CA PRO A 182 42.01 -7.47 -50.15
C PRO A 182 40.73 -6.69 -49.82
N GLN A 183 39.86 -7.33 -49.03
CA GLN A 183 38.62 -6.76 -48.51
C GLN A 183 38.84 -5.26 -48.29
N ARG A 184 38.11 -4.41 -49.03
CA ARG A 184 38.32 -2.96 -48.97
C ARG A 184 38.31 -2.57 -47.49
N PRO A 185 39.44 -2.11 -46.90
CA PRO A 185 39.51 -1.86 -45.45
C PRO A 185 38.41 -0.90 -44.99
N VAL A 186 37.97 -0.04 -45.91
CA VAL A 186 36.88 0.92 -45.75
C VAL A 186 35.50 0.27 -45.58
N GLU A 187 35.21 -0.85 -46.25
CA GLU A 187 33.93 -1.57 -46.12
C GLU A 187 33.86 -2.35 -44.81
N THR A 188 34.95 -3.02 -44.39
CA THR A 188 35.04 -3.65 -43.07
C THR A 188 34.93 -2.62 -41.95
N LEU A 189 35.59 -1.46 -42.10
CA LEU A 189 35.50 -0.36 -41.14
C LEU A 189 34.07 0.21 -41.06
N LYS A 190 33.37 0.38 -42.19
CA LYS A 190 31.96 0.81 -42.22
C LYS A 190 31.01 -0.19 -41.54
N ASN A 191 31.22 -1.49 -41.76
CA ASN A 191 30.38 -2.54 -41.18
C ASN A 191 30.55 -2.66 -39.65
N ILE A 192 31.70 -2.24 -39.11
CA ILE A 192 31.93 -2.16 -37.66
C ILE A 192 31.39 -0.83 -37.09
N ILE A 193 31.66 0.28 -37.77
CA ILE A 193 31.33 1.63 -37.28
C ILE A 193 29.82 1.92 -37.33
N ASN A 194 29.11 1.55 -38.40
CA ASN A 194 27.70 1.91 -38.57
C ASN A 194 26.77 1.36 -37.47
N PRO A 195 26.86 0.08 -37.05
CA PRO A 195 26.03 -0.45 -35.97
C PRO A 195 26.32 0.19 -34.60
N LEU A 196 27.54 0.73 -34.40
CA LEU A 196 27.95 1.37 -33.15
C LEU A 196 27.52 2.84 -33.07
N LEU A 197 27.40 3.55 -34.20
CA LEU A 197 27.05 4.98 -34.20
C LEU A 197 25.71 5.27 -33.52
N GLY A 198 24.68 4.47 -33.79
CA GLY A 198 23.34 4.67 -33.23
C GLY A 198 23.35 4.61 -31.69
N PRO A 199 23.72 3.47 -31.09
CA PRO A 199 23.82 3.34 -29.63
C PRO A 199 24.77 4.34 -28.99
N LEU A 200 25.90 4.67 -29.64
CA LEU A 200 26.85 5.64 -29.13
C LEU A 200 26.29 7.07 -29.10
N ALA A 201 25.56 7.48 -30.15
CA ALA A 201 24.89 8.77 -30.20
C ALA A 201 23.80 8.88 -29.12
N THR A 202 22.99 7.84 -28.96
CA THR A 202 21.96 7.79 -27.91
C THR A 202 22.59 7.81 -26.51
N THR A 203 23.66 7.04 -26.29
CA THR A 203 24.39 7.01 -25.01
C THR A 203 25.00 8.38 -24.70
N GLY A 204 25.65 9.02 -25.68
CA GLY A 204 26.19 10.37 -25.55
C GLY A 204 25.10 11.39 -25.21
N LEU A 205 23.95 11.32 -25.86
CA LEU A 205 22.79 12.15 -25.54
C LEU A 205 22.31 11.92 -24.10
N VAL A 206 22.14 10.66 -23.68
CA VAL A 206 21.73 10.33 -22.30
C VAL A 206 22.75 10.86 -21.29
N ILE A 207 24.06 10.70 -21.53
CA ILE A 207 25.12 11.25 -20.66
C ILE A 207 24.95 12.75 -20.49
N VAL A 208 24.80 13.48 -21.61
CA VAL A 208 24.63 14.94 -21.59
C VAL A 208 23.37 15.31 -20.80
N VAL A 209 22.23 14.69 -21.09
CA VAL A 209 20.97 14.98 -20.40
C VAL A 209 21.06 14.65 -18.90
N VAL A 210 21.67 13.54 -18.50
CA VAL A 210 21.88 13.17 -17.09
C VAL A 210 22.77 14.20 -16.38
N ILE A 211 23.86 14.63 -17.02
CA ILE A 211 24.74 15.66 -16.46
C ILE A 211 23.94 16.94 -16.22
N PHE A 212 23.26 17.46 -17.24
CA PHE A 212 22.45 18.67 -17.11
C PHE A 212 21.33 18.51 -16.07
N MET A 213 20.64 17.38 -16.03
CA MET A 213 19.60 17.10 -15.03
C MET A 213 20.14 17.05 -13.61
N LEU A 214 21.32 16.49 -13.38
CA LEU A 214 21.97 16.50 -12.06
C LEU A 214 22.48 17.89 -11.69
N PHE A 215 23.00 18.65 -12.65
CA PHE A 215 23.44 20.03 -12.44
C PHE A 215 22.29 20.97 -12.11
N GLU A 216 21.18 20.89 -12.84
CA GLU A 216 20.02 21.79 -12.69
C GLU A 216 18.89 21.17 -11.85
N ARG A 217 19.12 20.05 -11.15
CA ARG A 217 18.07 19.30 -10.42
C ARG A 217 17.16 20.19 -9.56
N GLU A 218 17.75 21.11 -8.81
CA GLU A 218 17.03 22.05 -7.93
C GLU A 218 16.17 23.02 -8.76
N GLU A 219 16.72 23.62 -9.82
CA GLU A 219 15.99 24.53 -10.69
C GLU A 219 14.90 23.83 -11.52
N LEU A 220 15.17 22.62 -12.03
CA LEU A 220 14.20 21.82 -12.76
C LEU A 220 13.01 21.46 -11.88
N ARG A 221 13.27 21.11 -10.60
CA ARG A 221 12.24 20.91 -9.60
C ARG A 221 11.42 22.19 -9.39
N ASP A 222 12.08 23.33 -9.17
CA ASP A 222 11.40 24.60 -8.90
C ASP A 222 10.56 25.08 -10.11
N ARG A 223 11.07 24.89 -11.33
CA ARG A 223 10.35 25.19 -12.59
C ARG A 223 9.15 24.28 -12.77
N PHE A 224 9.27 22.99 -12.45
CA PHE A 224 8.17 22.04 -12.52
C PHE A 224 7.08 22.36 -11.50
N ILE A 225 7.45 22.69 -10.26
CA ILE A 225 6.50 23.15 -9.22
C ILE A 225 5.73 24.38 -9.71
N ARG A 226 6.42 25.33 -10.35
CA ARG A 226 5.78 26.53 -10.93
C ARG A 226 4.84 26.23 -12.09
N LEU A 227 5.08 25.15 -12.85
CA LEU A 227 4.25 24.73 -13.99
C LEU A 227 2.95 24.06 -13.52
N VAL A 228 3.00 23.26 -12.45
CA VAL A 228 1.87 22.47 -11.95
C VAL A 228 0.88 23.28 -11.10
N GLY A 229 1.31 24.44 -10.56
CA GLY A 229 0.41 25.49 -10.07
C GLY A 229 0.63 25.90 -8.61
N TYR A 230 0.23 27.15 -8.30
CA TYR A 230 0.41 27.81 -7.00
C TYR A 230 -0.49 27.29 -5.86
N GLY A 231 -1.36 26.31 -6.11
CA GLY A 231 -2.43 25.93 -5.19
C GLY A 231 -1.96 25.21 -3.93
N ASP A 232 -0.87 24.44 -4.00
CA ASP A 232 -0.31 23.73 -2.85
C ASP A 232 1.17 23.37 -3.08
N LEU A 233 2.05 24.35 -2.81
CA LEU A 233 3.49 24.24 -3.03
C LEU A 233 4.12 23.11 -2.19
N HIS A 234 3.51 22.82 -1.04
CA HIS A 234 3.94 21.78 -0.11
C HIS A 234 3.66 20.40 -0.69
N ARG A 235 2.40 20.12 -1.08
CA ARG A 235 2.01 18.83 -1.69
C ARG A 235 2.78 18.52 -2.97
N THR A 236 3.00 19.50 -3.84
CA THR A 236 3.74 19.29 -5.09
C THR A 236 5.23 19.02 -4.85
N THR A 237 5.79 19.66 -3.81
CA THR A 237 7.17 19.43 -3.36
C THR A 237 7.32 18.02 -2.78
N GLU A 238 6.40 17.63 -1.91
CA GLU A 238 6.36 16.34 -1.25
C GLU A 238 6.22 15.23 -2.29
N ALA A 239 5.33 15.40 -3.28
CA ALA A 239 5.17 14.49 -4.43
C ALA A 239 6.47 14.18 -5.15
N LEU A 240 7.24 15.21 -5.50
CA LEU A 240 8.48 15.07 -6.26
C LEU A 240 9.60 14.45 -5.42
N GLN A 241 9.66 14.79 -4.13
CA GLN A 241 10.62 14.22 -3.21
C GLN A 241 10.33 12.75 -2.93
N ASP A 242 9.06 12.42 -2.68
CA ASP A 242 8.59 11.06 -2.45
C ASP A 242 8.76 10.19 -3.70
N ALA A 243 8.40 10.71 -4.88
CA ALA A 243 8.61 10.01 -6.15
C ALA A 243 10.10 9.70 -6.38
N GLY A 244 10.96 10.70 -6.20
CA GLY A 244 12.40 10.53 -6.36
C GLY A 244 13.00 9.55 -5.35
N ALA A 245 12.55 9.57 -4.08
CA ALA A 245 13.02 8.68 -3.04
C ALA A 245 12.58 7.24 -3.28
N ARG A 246 11.30 7.00 -3.62
CA ARG A 246 10.75 5.67 -3.91
C ARG A 246 11.39 5.05 -5.14
N VAL A 247 11.51 5.80 -6.24
CA VAL A 247 12.14 5.32 -7.48
C VAL A 247 13.61 5.04 -7.26
N GLY A 248 14.34 5.92 -6.58
CA GLY A 248 15.76 5.72 -6.26
C GLY A 248 15.99 4.50 -5.36
N ARG A 249 15.18 4.34 -4.30
CA ARG A 249 15.23 3.16 -3.42
C ARG A 249 14.90 1.88 -4.18
N TYR A 250 13.86 1.90 -5.01
CA TYR A 250 13.49 0.75 -5.84
C TYR A 250 14.62 0.33 -6.79
N LEU A 251 15.17 1.27 -7.58
CA LEU A 251 16.27 0.96 -8.51
C LEU A 251 17.50 0.44 -7.79
N LEU A 252 17.82 0.98 -6.60
CA LEU A 252 18.91 0.51 -5.78
C LEU A 252 18.66 -0.91 -5.26
N MET A 253 17.47 -1.18 -4.69
CA MET A 253 17.13 -2.50 -4.18
C MET A 253 17.08 -3.53 -5.31
N GLN A 254 16.54 -3.18 -6.47
CA GLN A 254 16.53 -4.04 -7.65
C GLN A 254 17.97 -4.38 -8.09
N LEU A 255 18.89 -3.41 -8.08
CA LEU A 255 20.30 -3.67 -8.38
C LEU A 255 20.94 -4.60 -7.34
N VAL A 256 20.67 -4.39 -6.05
CA VAL A 256 21.18 -5.24 -4.97
C VAL A 256 20.66 -6.67 -5.10
N VAL A 257 19.35 -6.86 -5.30
CA VAL A 257 18.73 -8.18 -5.53
C VAL A 257 19.36 -8.86 -6.75
N ASN A 258 19.46 -8.14 -7.87
CA ASN A 258 20.00 -8.68 -9.11
C ASN A 258 21.48 -9.10 -8.95
N ILE A 259 22.30 -8.31 -8.26
CA ILE A 259 23.71 -8.63 -7.97
C ILE A 259 23.79 -9.85 -7.04
N THR A 260 22.96 -9.88 -5.99
CA THR A 260 22.92 -10.97 -5.00
C THR A 260 22.46 -12.28 -5.63
N TYR A 261 21.70 -12.22 -6.73
CA TYR A 261 21.37 -13.39 -7.54
C TYR A 261 22.48 -13.76 -8.53
N GLY A 262 22.98 -12.78 -9.29
CA GLY A 262 23.90 -13.00 -10.40
C GLY A 262 25.29 -13.48 -9.99
N ILE A 263 25.81 -13.02 -8.84
CA ILE A 263 27.12 -13.46 -8.33
C ILE A 263 27.07 -14.95 -7.92
N PRO A 264 26.16 -15.41 -7.04
CA PRO A 264 26.00 -16.84 -6.76
C PRO A 264 25.70 -17.68 -7.99
N LEU A 265 24.94 -17.15 -8.97
CA LEU A 265 24.72 -17.86 -10.22
C LEU A 265 26.03 -18.07 -10.99
N ALA A 266 26.85 -17.04 -11.17
CA ALA A 266 28.15 -17.16 -11.84
C ALA A 266 29.07 -18.15 -11.11
N ILE A 267 29.08 -18.12 -9.77
CA ILE A 267 29.87 -19.05 -8.95
C ILE A 267 29.34 -20.48 -9.14
N GLY A 268 28.04 -20.70 -9.01
CA GLY A 268 27.41 -22.02 -9.16
C GLY A 268 27.63 -22.62 -10.55
N LEU A 269 27.45 -21.84 -11.62
CA LEU A 269 27.73 -22.28 -12.98
C LEU A 269 29.22 -22.60 -13.20
N SER A 270 30.12 -21.82 -12.59
CA SER A 270 31.57 -22.10 -12.64
C SER A 270 31.91 -23.42 -11.95
N LEU A 271 31.30 -23.70 -10.78
CA LEU A 271 31.49 -24.95 -10.04
C LEU A 271 30.95 -26.16 -10.81
N LEU A 272 29.90 -25.98 -11.60
CA LEU A 272 29.35 -27.02 -12.49
C LEU A 272 30.17 -27.20 -13.78
N GLY A 273 31.19 -26.36 -14.03
CA GLY A 273 32.03 -26.43 -15.22
C GLY A 273 31.37 -25.88 -16.49
N ILE A 274 30.34 -25.04 -16.35
CA ILE A 274 29.67 -24.40 -17.49
C ILE A 274 30.57 -23.27 -18.03
N PRO A 275 30.90 -23.27 -19.34
CA PRO A 275 31.75 -22.23 -19.90
C PRO A 275 31.03 -20.89 -19.89
N ASN A 276 31.81 -19.80 -19.78
CA ASN A 276 31.29 -18.43 -19.72
C ASN A 276 30.30 -18.22 -18.56
N ALA A 277 30.51 -18.86 -17.41
CA ALA A 277 29.65 -18.70 -16.22
C ALA A 277 29.49 -17.23 -15.78
N VAL A 278 30.55 -16.42 -15.92
CA VAL A 278 30.52 -14.98 -15.63
C VAL A 278 29.56 -14.23 -16.55
N LEU A 279 29.53 -14.56 -17.86
CA LEU A 279 28.57 -13.99 -18.82
C LEU A 279 27.15 -14.23 -18.35
N TRP A 280 26.83 -15.45 -17.95
CA TRP A 280 25.48 -15.81 -17.52
C TRP A 280 25.07 -15.12 -16.23
N GLY A 281 25.97 -14.99 -15.25
CA GLY A 281 25.71 -14.19 -14.06
C GLY A 281 25.50 -12.70 -14.37
N MET A 282 26.35 -12.11 -15.22
CA MET A 282 26.19 -10.70 -15.64
C MET A 282 24.91 -10.48 -16.46
N LEU A 283 24.59 -11.41 -17.36
CA LEU A 283 23.36 -11.36 -18.14
C LEU A 283 22.14 -11.50 -17.23
N ALA A 284 22.20 -12.34 -16.19
CA ALA A 284 21.15 -12.42 -15.19
C ALA A 284 20.99 -11.10 -14.42
N ILE A 285 22.08 -10.41 -14.05
CA ILE A 285 22.01 -9.09 -13.39
C ILE A 285 21.24 -8.08 -14.25
N VAL A 286 21.47 -8.08 -15.57
CA VAL A 286 20.80 -7.16 -16.50
C VAL A 286 19.37 -7.60 -16.81
N LEU A 287 19.17 -8.85 -17.19
CA LEU A 287 17.87 -9.35 -17.64
C LEU A 287 16.84 -9.31 -16.52
N ARG A 288 17.24 -9.54 -15.26
CA ARG A 288 16.34 -9.49 -14.10
C ARG A 288 15.83 -8.09 -13.76
N PHE A 289 16.28 -7.02 -14.43
CA PHE A 289 15.56 -5.75 -14.40
C PHE A 289 14.19 -5.84 -15.07
N VAL A 290 13.97 -6.83 -15.95
CA VAL A 290 12.67 -7.13 -16.54
C VAL A 290 11.89 -8.07 -15.62
N PRO A 291 10.76 -7.65 -15.03
CA PRO A 291 9.95 -8.50 -14.17
C PRO A 291 9.40 -9.73 -14.92
N TYR A 292 9.37 -10.88 -14.25
CA TYR A 292 8.85 -12.18 -14.72
C TYR A 292 9.56 -12.79 -15.94
N ILE A 293 9.80 -12.03 -16.99
CA ILE A 293 10.40 -12.47 -18.25
C ILE A 293 11.92 -12.56 -18.12
N GLY A 294 12.54 -11.63 -17.38
CA GLY A 294 13.98 -11.56 -17.16
C GLY A 294 14.59 -12.85 -16.60
N PRO A 295 14.08 -13.36 -15.46
CA PRO A 295 14.53 -14.63 -14.89
C PRO A 295 14.41 -15.81 -15.87
N VAL A 296 13.32 -15.89 -16.63
CA VAL A 296 13.08 -16.98 -17.59
C VAL A 296 14.12 -16.95 -18.71
N ILE A 297 14.38 -15.78 -19.31
CA ILE A 297 15.39 -15.64 -20.37
C ILE A 297 16.80 -15.91 -19.79
N ALA A 298 17.08 -15.41 -18.59
CA ALA A 298 18.35 -15.62 -17.90
C ALA A 298 18.63 -17.09 -17.57
N ALA A 299 17.59 -17.90 -17.32
CA ALA A 299 17.70 -19.34 -17.10
C ALA A 299 17.73 -20.15 -18.40
N ALA A 300 16.97 -19.73 -19.42
CA ALA A 300 16.82 -20.47 -20.66
C ALA A 300 18.15 -20.67 -21.40
N LEU A 301 18.96 -19.61 -21.52
CA LEU A 301 20.21 -19.68 -22.30
C LEU A 301 21.28 -20.56 -21.63
N PRO A 302 21.57 -20.44 -20.31
CA PRO A 302 22.49 -21.36 -19.63
C PRO A 302 21.99 -22.80 -19.58
N LEU A 303 20.68 -23.03 -19.43
CA LEU A 303 20.13 -24.39 -19.48
C LEU A 303 20.29 -25.02 -20.87
N PHE A 304 20.03 -24.24 -21.92
CA PHE A 304 20.29 -24.68 -23.29
C PHE A 304 21.78 -25.00 -23.50
N LEU A 305 22.66 -24.15 -22.99
CA LEU A 305 24.10 -24.40 -23.05
C LEU A 305 24.50 -25.65 -22.25
N ALA A 306 23.96 -25.86 -21.05
CA ALA A 306 24.20 -27.07 -20.25
C ALA A 306 23.72 -28.34 -20.96
N PHE A 307 22.60 -28.25 -21.68
CA PHE A 307 22.13 -29.31 -22.55
C PHE A 307 23.11 -29.58 -23.70
N ALA A 308 23.70 -28.54 -24.30
CA ALA A 308 24.63 -28.67 -25.42
C ALA A 308 26.10 -28.94 -25.04
N ALA A 309 26.53 -28.61 -23.82
CA ALA A 309 27.94 -28.61 -23.45
C ALA A 309 28.48 -30.00 -23.07
N ALA A 310 27.65 -30.88 -22.49
CA ALA A 310 28.06 -32.20 -22.06
C ALA A 310 27.14 -33.29 -22.62
N PRO A 311 27.65 -34.49 -22.98
CA PRO A 311 26.84 -35.58 -23.55
C PRO A 311 25.81 -36.18 -22.56
N GLY A 312 26.01 -36.03 -21.24
CA GLY A 312 25.07 -36.52 -20.22
C GLY A 312 23.95 -35.54 -19.83
N TRP A 313 22.92 -36.04 -19.13
CA TRP A 313 21.81 -35.24 -18.57
C TRP A 313 22.12 -34.62 -17.21
N SER A 314 23.13 -35.13 -16.50
CA SER A 314 23.50 -34.70 -15.15
C SER A 314 23.77 -33.19 -15.07
N LEU A 315 24.55 -32.65 -16.02
CA LEU A 315 24.88 -31.23 -16.06
C LEU A 315 23.63 -30.35 -16.20
N LEU A 316 22.68 -30.74 -17.05
CA LEU A 316 21.41 -30.02 -17.20
C LEU A 316 20.58 -30.05 -15.92
N VAL A 317 20.47 -31.21 -15.26
CA VAL A 317 19.69 -31.36 -14.03
C VAL A 317 20.29 -30.53 -12.89
N TRP A 318 21.60 -30.57 -12.69
CA TRP A 318 22.26 -29.76 -11.66
C TRP A 318 22.18 -28.26 -11.96
N THR A 319 22.24 -27.88 -13.22
CA THR A 319 22.03 -26.47 -13.63
C THR A 319 20.60 -26.03 -13.35
N ALA A 320 19.60 -26.85 -13.68
CA ALA A 320 18.21 -26.58 -13.35
C ALA A 320 17.98 -26.50 -11.84
N ALA A 321 18.56 -27.42 -11.07
CA ALA A 321 18.52 -27.39 -9.61
C ALA A 321 19.14 -26.11 -9.05
N LEU A 322 20.28 -25.66 -9.58
CA LEU A 322 20.91 -24.39 -9.20
C LEU A 322 19.95 -23.20 -9.42
N PHE A 323 19.32 -23.10 -10.59
CA PHE A 323 18.34 -22.04 -10.87
C PHE A 323 17.14 -22.11 -9.93
N ILE A 324 16.58 -23.29 -9.69
CA ILE A 324 15.43 -23.47 -8.79
C ILE A 324 15.79 -23.05 -7.37
N VAL A 325 16.95 -23.47 -6.86
CA VAL A 325 17.41 -23.11 -5.51
C VAL A 325 17.65 -21.60 -5.41
N LEU A 326 18.33 -21.01 -6.39
CA LEU A 326 18.58 -19.56 -6.39
C LEU A 326 17.28 -18.75 -6.51
N GLU A 327 16.32 -19.19 -7.31
CA GLU A 327 14.98 -18.58 -7.37
C GLU A 327 14.25 -18.68 -6.03
N LEU A 328 14.27 -19.86 -5.40
CA LEU A 328 13.59 -20.06 -4.12
C LEU A 328 14.21 -19.17 -3.02
N VAL A 329 15.54 -19.11 -2.94
CA VAL A 329 16.25 -18.26 -1.98
C VAL A 329 16.03 -16.78 -2.30
N SER A 330 16.07 -16.39 -3.57
CA SER A 330 15.82 -15.00 -3.98
C SER A 330 14.43 -14.56 -3.56
N ASN A 331 13.40 -15.31 -3.95
CA ASN A 331 12.01 -14.88 -3.83
C ASN A 331 11.45 -15.03 -2.40
N ASN A 332 11.96 -15.97 -1.60
CA ASN A 332 11.47 -16.22 -0.24
C ASN A 332 12.36 -15.64 0.87
N VAL A 333 13.61 -15.29 0.58
CA VAL A 333 14.55 -14.78 1.59
C VAL A 333 15.07 -13.40 1.22
N VAL A 334 15.72 -13.27 0.06
CA VAL A 334 16.41 -12.03 -0.33
C VAL A 334 15.42 -10.91 -0.61
N GLU A 335 14.36 -11.19 -1.36
CA GLU A 335 13.34 -10.20 -1.72
C GLU A 335 12.54 -9.72 -0.51
N PRO A 336 11.98 -10.58 0.36
CA PRO A 336 11.30 -10.12 1.58
C PRO A 336 12.22 -9.31 2.50
N TRP A 337 13.48 -9.75 2.68
CA TRP A 337 14.45 -9.07 3.53
C TRP A 337 14.86 -7.69 2.98
N LEU A 338 15.00 -7.53 1.66
CA LEU A 338 15.38 -6.26 1.04
C LEU A 338 14.20 -5.31 0.79
N TYR A 339 13.03 -5.85 0.46
CA TYR A 339 11.86 -5.04 0.16
C TYR A 339 11.09 -4.64 1.42
N GLY A 340 10.97 -5.51 2.43
CA GLY A 340 10.49 -5.22 3.81
C GLY A 340 9.08 -4.62 3.97
N SER A 341 8.53 -4.01 2.93
CA SER A 341 7.21 -3.43 2.78
C SER A 341 6.94 -3.37 1.28
N ARG A 342 5.72 -3.73 0.85
CA ARG A 342 5.37 -3.87 -0.57
C ARG A 342 5.72 -2.57 -1.31
N THR A 343 6.22 -2.65 -2.54
CA THR A 343 6.66 -1.52 -3.39
C THR A 343 5.56 -0.49 -3.72
N GLY A 344 4.39 -0.58 -3.08
CA GLY A 344 3.21 0.27 -3.29
C GLY A 344 2.46 -0.04 -4.58
N LEU A 345 2.93 -0.99 -5.39
CA LEU A 345 2.30 -1.42 -6.65
C LEU A 345 1.58 -2.75 -6.49
N SER A 346 0.39 -2.85 -7.10
CA SER A 346 -0.32 -4.12 -7.20
C SER A 346 0.42 -5.07 -8.17
N PRO A 347 0.49 -6.39 -7.89
CA PRO A 347 1.09 -7.35 -8.83
C PRO A 347 0.45 -7.29 -10.23
N LEU A 348 -0.87 -7.06 -10.30
CA LEU A 348 -1.57 -6.88 -11.56
C LEU A 348 -1.09 -5.64 -12.31
N ALA A 349 -0.84 -4.54 -11.58
CA ALA A 349 -0.34 -3.30 -12.14
C ALA A 349 1.03 -3.48 -12.81
N ILE A 350 1.92 -4.28 -12.20
CA ILE A 350 3.25 -4.59 -12.77
C ILE A 350 3.11 -5.31 -14.11
N ILE A 351 2.21 -6.30 -14.21
CA ILE A 351 1.97 -7.06 -15.45
C ILE A 351 1.38 -6.16 -16.54
N VAL A 352 0.33 -5.40 -16.21
CA VAL A 352 -0.33 -4.49 -17.15
C VAL A 352 0.64 -3.41 -17.64
N ALA A 353 1.43 -2.85 -16.73
CA ALA A 353 2.49 -1.90 -17.07
C ALA A 353 3.52 -2.54 -18.01
N ALA A 354 4.00 -3.76 -17.71
CA ALA A 354 4.98 -4.45 -18.56
C ALA A 354 4.47 -4.61 -19.99
N ILE A 355 3.21 -5.00 -20.17
CA ILE A 355 2.57 -5.11 -21.49
C ILE A 355 2.47 -3.75 -22.17
N PHE A 356 1.99 -2.72 -21.45
CA PHE A 356 1.81 -1.38 -21.99
C PHE A 356 3.13 -0.75 -22.45
N TRP A 357 4.15 -0.76 -21.59
CA TRP A 357 5.46 -0.16 -21.88
C TRP A 357 6.25 -0.95 -22.93
N ALA A 358 6.12 -2.29 -22.94
CA ALA A 358 6.71 -3.12 -24.00
C ALA A 358 6.10 -2.81 -25.36
N TRP A 359 4.78 -2.59 -25.43
CA TRP A 359 4.13 -2.16 -26.67
C TRP A 359 4.55 -0.74 -27.09
N LEU A 360 4.72 0.17 -26.12
CA LEU A 360 5.05 1.57 -26.40
C LEU A 360 6.49 1.75 -26.92
N TRP A 361 7.48 1.19 -26.20
CA TRP A 361 8.91 1.42 -26.45
C TRP A 361 9.74 0.14 -26.64
N GLY A 362 9.09 -1.02 -26.81
CA GLY A 362 9.78 -2.29 -27.06
C GLY A 362 10.55 -2.83 -25.84
N PRO A 363 11.67 -3.54 -26.04
CA PRO A 363 12.45 -4.12 -24.94
C PRO A 363 12.94 -3.11 -23.91
N VAL A 364 13.27 -1.89 -24.35
CA VAL A 364 13.69 -0.83 -23.42
C VAL A 364 12.53 -0.37 -22.55
N GLY A 365 11.33 -0.20 -23.13
CA GLY A 365 10.13 0.12 -22.36
C GLY A 365 9.80 -0.94 -21.30
N LEU A 366 10.00 -2.21 -21.63
CA LEU A 366 9.80 -3.31 -20.70
C LEU A 366 10.74 -3.23 -19.48
N VAL A 367 12.02 -2.89 -19.68
CA VAL A 367 12.99 -2.67 -18.59
C VAL A 367 12.60 -1.45 -17.73
N LEU A 368 12.08 -0.40 -18.36
CA LEU A 368 11.68 0.83 -17.65
C LEU A 368 10.26 0.77 -17.07
N SER A 369 9.53 -0.33 -17.30
CA SER A 369 8.10 -0.45 -16.97
C SER A 369 7.81 -0.16 -15.50
N THR A 370 8.44 -0.91 -14.60
CA THR A 370 8.22 -0.77 -13.16
C THR A 370 8.58 0.62 -12.63
N PRO A 371 9.80 1.16 -12.87
CA PRO A 371 10.15 2.46 -12.31
C PRO A 371 9.31 3.62 -12.88
N LEU A 372 8.93 3.58 -14.16
CA LEU A 372 8.02 4.59 -14.72
C LEU A 372 6.61 4.49 -14.14
N THR A 373 6.14 3.27 -13.88
CA THR A 373 4.83 3.04 -13.27
C THR A 373 4.80 3.51 -11.82
N VAL A 374 5.88 3.29 -11.05
CA VAL A 374 6.03 3.89 -9.72
C VAL A 374 5.96 5.42 -9.80
N CYS A 375 6.66 6.06 -10.75
CA CYS A 375 6.56 7.51 -10.94
C CYS A 375 5.12 7.97 -11.19
N LEU A 376 4.38 7.25 -12.03
CA LEU A 376 2.99 7.55 -12.35
C LEU A 376 2.06 7.41 -11.13
N VAL A 377 2.24 6.36 -10.33
CA VAL A 377 1.47 6.12 -9.10
C VAL A 377 1.74 7.18 -8.05
N VAL A 378 2.99 7.54 -7.83
CA VAL A 378 3.33 8.59 -6.85
C VAL A 378 2.82 9.96 -7.29
N LEU A 379 2.81 10.22 -8.60
CA LEU A 379 2.17 11.42 -9.14
C LEU A 379 0.65 11.41 -8.85
N GLY A 380 0.01 10.25 -8.95
CA GLY A 380 -1.41 10.07 -8.61
C GLY A 380 -1.76 10.40 -7.17
N ARG A 381 -0.91 9.99 -6.22
CA ARG A 381 -1.08 10.26 -4.78
C ARG A 381 -1.18 11.73 -4.42
N HIS A 382 -0.43 12.57 -5.12
CA HIS A 382 -0.26 13.97 -4.73
C HIS A 382 -0.95 14.95 -5.67
N VAL A 383 -1.31 14.52 -6.88
CA VAL A 383 -1.99 15.35 -7.88
C VAL A 383 -3.42 14.83 -8.06
N PRO A 384 -4.46 15.57 -7.61
CA PRO A 384 -5.85 15.11 -7.64
C PRO A 384 -6.35 14.70 -9.03
N GLN A 385 -5.80 15.29 -10.10
CA GLN A 385 -6.18 14.93 -11.47
C GLN A 385 -5.69 13.54 -11.90
N PHE A 386 -4.67 13.01 -11.22
CA PHE A 386 -4.03 11.73 -11.50
C PHE A 386 -4.31 10.67 -10.42
N GLU A 387 -5.15 10.96 -9.42
CA GLU A 387 -5.53 10.05 -8.33
C GLU A 387 -6.00 8.68 -8.85
N PHE A 388 -6.66 8.65 -10.01
CA PHE A 388 -7.07 7.41 -10.66
C PHE A 388 -5.91 6.44 -10.96
N LEU A 389 -4.68 6.94 -11.17
CA LEU A 389 -3.49 6.11 -11.40
C LEU A 389 -3.10 5.38 -10.12
N GLU A 390 -3.19 6.04 -8.97
CA GLU A 390 -2.96 5.39 -7.68
C GLU A 390 -4.03 4.35 -7.41
N ILE A 391 -5.31 4.70 -7.57
CA ILE A 391 -6.41 3.76 -7.31
C ILE A 391 -6.31 2.51 -8.20
N LEU A 392 -5.90 2.68 -9.47
CA LEU A 392 -5.83 1.58 -10.43
C LEU A 392 -4.57 0.72 -10.27
N LEU A 393 -3.43 1.32 -9.90
CA LEU A 393 -2.11 0.68 -9.97
C LEU A 393 -1.45 0.49 -8.59
N GLY A 394 -1.95 1.17 -7.57
CA GLY A 394 -1.47 1.14 -6.19
C GLY A 394 -1.86 -0.13 -5.44
N ASN A 395 -1.26 -0.30 -4.26
CA ASN A 395 -1.49 -1.42 -3.33
C ASN A 395 -1.68 -0.96 -1.88
N GLU A 396 -1.85 0.36 -1.67
CA GLU A 396 -2.28 0.88 -0.37
C GLU A 396 -3.77 0.59 -0.20
N PRO A 397 -4.22 0.18 1.00
CA PRO A 397 -5.63 -0.04 1.27
C PRO A 397 -6.38 1.27 0.94
N VAL A 398 -7.41 1.15 0.10
CA VAL A 398 -8.13 2.31 -0.47
C VAL A 398 -8.86 3.14 0.62
N LEU A 399 -8.98 2.60 1.83
CA LEU A 399 -9.65 3.21 2.98
C LEU A 399 -8.76 3.11 4.22
N ASP A 400 -8.79 4.15 5.04
CA ASP A 400 -8.19 4.16 6.39
C ASP A 400 -8.84 3.05 7.25
N PRO A 401 -8.12 2.34 8.14
CA PRO A 401 -8.68 1.30 9.01
C PRO A 401 -10.04 1.64 9.64
N LYS A 402 -10.22 2.87 10.16
CA LYS A 402 -11.49 3.31 10.76
C LYS A 402 -12.63 3.43 9.75
N GLU A 403 -12.34 3.87 8.53
CA GLU A 403 -13.32 3.96 7.44
C GLU A 403 -13.72 2.58 6.94
N ARG A 404 -12.76 1.65 6.86
CA ARG A 404 -13.01 0.26 6.50
C ARG A 404 -13.88 -0.46 7.53
N LEU A 405 -13.57 -0.27 8.82
CA LEU A 405 -14.40 -0.78 9.90
C LEU A 405 -15.81 -0.20 9.84
N TYR A 406 -15.94 1.13 9.69
CA TYR A 406 -17.24 1.79 9.53
C TYR A 406 -18.04 1.23 8.34
N GLN A 407 -17.40 1.03 7.18
CA GLN A 407 -18.05 0.48 5.99
C GLN A 407 -18.61 -0.93 6.24
N ARG A 408 -17.87 -1.79 6.93
CA ARG A 408 -18.30 -3.18 7.22
C ARG A 408 -19.42 -3.24 8.24
N LEU A 409 -19.34 -2.41 9.28
CA LEU A 409 -20.42 -2.26 10.25
C LEU A 409 -21.70 -1.76 9.56
N LEU A 410 -21.58 -0.82 8.61
CA LEU A 410 -22.70 -0.34 7.80
C LEU A 410 -23.23 -1.41 6.83
N ALA A 411 -22.36 -2.24 6.27
CA ALA A 411 -22.73 -3.36 5.40
C ALA A 411 -23.43 -4.49 6.16
N GLY A 412 -23.29 -4.54 7.49
CA GLY A 412 -23.85 -5.61 8.32
C GLY A 412 -23.03 -6.89 8.30
N ASP A 413 -21.71 -6.78 8.07
CA ASP A 413 -20.79 -7.91 8.00
C ASP A 413 -19.82 -7.88 9.20
N PRO A 414 -20.25 -8.39 10.37
CA PRO A 414 -19.42 -8.36 11.58
C PRO A 414 -18.27 -9.36 11.52
N ASP A 415 -18.41 -10.47 10.77
CA ASP A 415 -17.37 -11.51 10.68
C ASP A 415 -16.14 -10.95 9.95
N GLU A 416 -16.33 -10.27 8.81
CA GLU A 416 -15.21 -9.62 8.11
C GLU A 416 -14.61 -8.45 8.92
N ALA A 417 -15.41 -7.81 9.77
CA ALA A 417 -14.92 -6.79 10.69
C ALA A 417 -14.05 -7.41 11.80
N THR A 418 -14.41 -8.59 12.30
CA THR A 418 -13.64 -9.38 13.27
C THR A 418 -12.31 -9.82 12.69
N ASP A 419 -12.29 -10.48 11.52
CA ASP A 419 -11.05 -10.94 10.88
C ASP A 419 -10.02 -9.81 10.75
N ASN A 420 -10.49 -8.59 10.46
CA ASN A 420 -9.59 -7.43 10.30
C ASN A 420 -9.20 -6.77 11.61
N ALA A 421 -9.99 -6.93 12.66
CA ALA A 421 -9.58 -6.55 14.00
C ALA A 421 -8.51 -7.51 14.50
N GLU A 422 -8.69 -8.82 14.29
CA GLU A 422 -7.70 -9.86 14.62
C GLU A 422 -6.33 -9.60 13.99
N ASP A 423 -6.29 -9.34 12.68
CA ASP A 423 -5.05 -8.97 11.96
C ASP A 423 -4.31 -7.78 12.62
N MET A 424 -5.05 -6.81 13.19
CA MET A 424 -4.46 -5.64 13.85
C MET A 424 -4.01 -5.95 15.29
N LEU A 425 -4.70 -6.86 15.96
CA LEU A 425 -4.39 -7.29 17.33
C LEU A 425 -3.16 -8.21 17.38
N GLU A 426 -2.70 -8.75 16.25
CA GLU A 426 -1.39 -9.42 16.17
C GLU A 426 -0.22 -8.49 16.53
N GLU A 427 -0.36 -7.18 16.30
CA GLU A 427 0.70 -6.19 16.53
C GLU A 427 0.38 -5.17 17.63
N LYS A 428 -0.90 -4.99 17.99
CA LYS A 428 -1.40 -3.92 18.87
C LYS A 428 -2.27 -4.47 19.99
N TYR A 429 -2.30 -3.77 21.13
CA TYR A 429 -3.22 -4.08 22.22
C TYR A 429 -4.68 -3.75 21.88
N LEU A 430 -5.63 -4.48 22.48
CA LEU A 430 -7.06 -4.22 22.28
C LEU A 430 -7.47 -2.78 22.61
N VAL A 431 -6.90 -2.21 23.67
CA VAL A 431 -7.15 -0.81 24.04
C VAL A 431 -6.69 0.17 22.96
N GLU A 432 -5.55 -0.10 22.31
CA GLU A 432 -5.04 0.73 21.23
C GLU A 432 -5.92 0.60 19.98
N PHE A 433 -6.38 -0.61 19.65
CA PHE A 433 -7.32 -0.83 18.54
C PHE A 433 -8.63 -0.07 18.76
N TYR A 434 -9.20 -0.11 19.97
CA TYR A 434 -10.43 0.61 20.26
C TYR A 434 -10.26 2.13 20.20
N ASP A 435 -9.15 2.65 20.73
CA ASP A 435 -8.87 4.08 20.75
C ASP A 435 -8.57 4.65 19.35
N THR A 436 -7.80 3.91 18.54
CA THR A 436 -7.30 4.40 17.24
C THR A 436 -8.19 4.04 16.05
N VAL A 437 -9.02 2.99 16.15
CA VAL A 437 -9.82 2.49 15.02
C VAL A 437 -11.31 2.41 15.35
N ALA A 438 -11.69 1.68 16.40
CA ALA A 438 -13.10 1.36 16.64
C ALA A 438 -13.94 2.55 17.07
N ILE A 439 -13.48 3.32 18.05
CA ILE A 439 -14.16 4.55 18.49
C ILE A 439 -14.20 5.60 17.36
N PRO A 440 -13.10 5.87 16.62
CA PRO A 440 -13.16 6.73 15.44
C PRO A 440 -14.15 6.27 14.36
N ALA A 441 -14.29 4.95 14.13
CA ALA A 441 -15.31 4.42 13.21
C ALA A 441 -16.74 4.72 13.69
N LEU A 442 -17.00 4.63 14.99
CA LEU A 442 -18.29 5.01 15.58
C LEU A 442 -18.54 6.53 15.52
N LEU A 443 -17.50 7.35 15.66
CA LEU A 443 -17.58 8.81 15.48
C LEU A 443 -17.95 9.18 14.04
N LEU A 444 -17.41 8.48 13.03
CA LEU A 444 -17.83 8.64 11.63
C LEU A 444 -19.33 8.31 11.47
N ALA A 445 -19.79 7.20 12.03
CA ALA A 445 -21.20 6.82 12.00
C ALA A 445 -22.11 7.87 12.67
N GLU A 446 -21.69 8.41 13.81
CA GLU A 446 -22.43 9.43 14.55
C GLU A 446 -22.49 10.76 13.79
N ARG A 447 -21.40 11.18 13.14
CA ARG A 447 -21.36 12.36 12.27
C ARG A 447 -22.31 12.20 11.08
N ASP A 448 -22.37 11.00 10.51
CA ASP A 448 -23.27 10.65 9.40
C ASP A 448 -24.74 10.64 9.82
N ARG A 449 -25.02 10.20 11.05
CA ARG A 449 -26.33 10.31 11.69
C ARG A 449 -26.73 11.77 11.94
N ALA A 450 -25.81 12.58 12.49
CA ALA A 450 -26.06 13.99 12.81
C ALA A 450 -26.37 14.84 11.56
N ARG A 451 -25.73 14.55 10.42
CA ARG A 451 -26.01 15.21 9.13
C ARG A 451 -27.25 14.66 8.40
N GLY A 452 -27.91 13.65 8.95
CA GLY A 452 -29.08 13.00 8.34
C GLY A 452 -28.78 12.10 7.14
N ALA A 453 -27.52 11.69 6.95
CA ALA A 453 -27.12 10.75 5.90
C ALA A 453 -27.41 9.29 6.30
N LEU A 454 -27.38 9.00 7.61
CA LEU A 454 -27.66 7.68 8.18
C LEU A 454 -29.09 7.62 8.73
N THR A 455 -29.86 6.59 8.36
CA THR A 455 -31.18 6.34 8.96
C THR A 455 -31.06 5.68 10.34
N ASN A 456 -32.08 5.80 11.19
CA ASN A 456 -32.10 5.13 12.50
C ASN A 456 -31.97 3.59 12.38
N ALA A 457 -32.51 2.99 11.32
CA ALA A 457 -32.39 1.55 11.09
C ALA A 457 -30.94 1.16 10.76
N GLN A 458 -30.24 1.96 9.95
CA GLN A 458 -28.83 1.75 9.66
C GLN A 458 -27.95 1.98 10.90
N ALA A 459 -28.28 2.97 11.74
CA ALA A 459 -27.59 3.17 13.03
C ALA A 459 -27.71 1.96 13.95
N ALA A 460 -28.92 1.40 14.07
CA ALA A 460 -29.17 0.20 14.85
C ALA A 460 -28.44 -1.03 14.26
N GLN A 461 -28.36 -1.15 12.93
CA GLN A 461 -27.59 -2.21 12.26
C GLN A 461 -26.09 -2.09 12.56
N ILE A 462 -25.50 -0.88 12.45
CA ILE A 462 -24.11 -0.63 12.82
C ILE A 462 -23.87 -1.03 14.28
N ALA A 463 -24.77 -0.62 15.18
CA ALA A 463 -24.64 -0.95 16.60
C ALA A 463 -24.73 -2.46 16.85
N GLN A 464 -25.61 -3.17 16.15
CA GLN A 464 -25.71 -4.63 16.24
C GLN A 464 -24.42 -5.31 15.75
N SER A 465 -23.92 -4.94 14.57
CA SER A 465 -22.68 -5.48 14.02
C SER A 465 -21.48 -5.18 14.92
N ALA A 466 -21.42 -3.99 15.51
CA ALA A 466 -20.34 -3.62 16.41
C ALA A 466 -20.39 -4.41 17.74
N ASN A 467 -21.59 -4.70 18.26
CA ASN A 467 -21.73 -5.58 19.42
C ASN A 467 -21.34 -7.03 19.10
N THR A 468 -21.63 -7.53 17.90
CA THR A 468 -21.13 -8.84 17.46
C THR A 468 -19.61 -8.86 17.36
N LEU A 469 -19.00 -7.81 16.80
CA LEU A 469 -17.54 -7.64 16.79
C LEU A 469 -16.95 -7.71 18.21
N ILE A 470 -17.49 -6.93 19.16
CA ILE A 470 -17.04 -6.93 20.55
C ILE A 470 -17.14 -8.32 21.18
N ALA A 471 -18.24 -9.05 20.93
CA ALA A 471 -18.44 -10.39 21.44
C ALA A 471 -17.46 -11.40 20.82
N ASN A 472 -17.15 -11.28 19.53
CA ASN A 472 -16.16 -12.14 18.88
C ASN A 472 -14.74 -11.87 19.42
N LEU A 473 -14.41 -10.63 19.77
CA LEU A 473 -13.12 -10.25 20.35
C LEU A 473 -12.98 -10.62 21.85
N GLU A 474 -14.01 -11.20 22.47
CA GLU A 474 -13.97 -11.57 23.89
C GLU A 474 -12.97 -12.70 24.20
N GLU A 475 -12.73 -13.62 23.27
CA GLU A 475 -11.72 -14.69 23.43
C GLU A 475 -10.30 -14.10 23.47
N ILE A 476 -9.99 -13.18 22.55
CA ILE A 476 -8.69 -12.50 22.45
C ILE A 476 -8.45 -11.60 23.67
N ALA A 477 -9.50 -10.90 24.12
CA ALA A 477 -9.46 -10.12 25.34
C ALA A 477 -9.07 -10.97 26.58
N GLY A 478 -9.53 -12.23 26.64
CA GLY A 478 -9.17 -13.15 27.72
C GLY A 478 -7.73 -13.69 27.62
N GLU A 479 -7.15 -13.75 26.42
CA GLU A 479 -5.73 -14.10 26.23
C GLU A 479 -4.81 -12.98 26.73
N GLU A 480 -5.15 -11.71 26.44
CA GLU A 480 -4.41 -10.53 26.95
C GLU A 480 -4.38 -10.48 28.50
N GLU A 481 -5.50 -10.79 29.17
CA GLU A 481 -5.58 -10.86 30.65
C GLU A 481 -4.60 -11.91 31.22
N GLY A 482 -4.39 -13.03 30.52
CA GLY A 482 -3.50 -14.11 30.96
C GLY A 482 -1.99 -13.85 30.75
N GLU A 483 -1.64 -12.98 29.79
CA GLU A 483 -0.24 -12.60 29.54
C GLU A 483 0.31 -11.62 30.59
N GLU A 484 -0.54 -10.74 31.15
CA GLU A 484 -0.15 -9.83 32.24
C GLU A 484 0.23 -10.58 33.54
N GLU A 485 -0.37 -11.75 33.82
CA GLU A 485 -0.02 -12.58 34.99
C GLU A 485 1.36 -13.27 34.87
N THR A 486 1.97 -13.32 33.67
CA THR A 486 3.21 -14.07 33.42
C THR A 486 4.39 -13.24 32.87
N GLY A 487 4.22 -11.94 32.65
CA GLY A 487 5.19 -11.10 31.92
C GLY A 487 6.43 -10.65 32.69
N ALA A 488 7.53 -11.42 32.63
CA ALA A 488 8.89 -10.93 32.93
C ALA A 488 9.84 -10.88 31.70
N GLU A 489 9.39 -11.21 30.49
CA GLU A 489 10.32 -11.40 29.35
C GLU A 489 9.97 -10.70 28.02
N ALA A 490 8.95 -9.84 27.93
CA ALA A 490 8.56 -9.20 26.66
C ALA A 490 8.96 -7.72 26.52
N GLN A 491 10.17 -7.32 26.92
CA GLN A 491 10.59 -5.90 26.98
C GLN A 491 11.71 -5.49 25.99
N GLU A 492 11.93 -6.23 24.91
CA GLU A 492 12.90 -5.87 23.87
C GLU A 492 12.24 -5.67 22.50
N ASN A 493 11.49 -4.57 22.33
CA ASN A 493 11.28 -3.79 21.08
C ASN A 493 9.91 -3.09 21.10
N ARG A 494 9.76 -1.99 21.85
CA ARG A 494 8.60 -1.10 21.68
C ARG A 494 9.05 0.37 21.74
N ASP A 495 8.53 1.16 20.81
CA ASP A 495 8.81 2.58 20.59
C ASP A 495 8.35 3.46 21.79
N ASP A 496 8.84 4.70 21.84
CA ASP A 496 8.61 5.72 22.91
C ASP A 496 7.11 6.04 23.22
N ASP A 497 6.13 5.55 22.44
CA ASP A 497 4.68 5.72 22.68
C ASP A 497 4.09 4.62 23.61
N ALA A 498 4.87 3.62 24.01
CA ALA A 498 4.43 2.51 24.87
C ALA A 498 3.95 2.94 26.27
N ASP A 499 4.25 4.16 26.72
CA ASP A 499 3.82 4.69 28.03
C ASP A 499 2.33 5.12 28.04
N GLU A 500 1.69 5.33 26.89
CA GLU A 500 0.29 5.81 26.83
C GLU A 500 -0.73 4.74 27.19
N TYR A 501 -0.44 3.49 26.82
CA TYR A 501 -1.31 2.33 27.05
C TYR A 501 -0.85 1.44 28.22
N ASP A 502 0.09 1.93 29.04
CA ASP A 502 0.34 1.40 30.39
C ASP A 502 -0.80 1.85 31.32
N LEU A 503 -1.65 0.91 31.70
CA LEU A 503 -2.92 1.14 32.39
C LEU A 503 -2.89 0.56 33.81
N PRO A 504 -3.62 1.19 34.76
CA PRO A 504 -3.63 0.72 36.14
C PRO A 504 -4.48 -0.53 36.29
N LEU A 505 -4.01 -1.46 37.13
CA LEU A 505 -4.77 -2.65 37.52
C LEU A 505 -6.09 -2.30 38.23
N GLY A 506 -7.13 -3.03 37.87
CA GLY A 506 -8.52 -2.86 38.28
C GLY A 506 -8.96 -3.75 39.44
N ASP A 507 -8.05 -4.50 40.07
CA ASP A 507 -8.38 -5.46 41.14
C ASP A 507 -9.24 -4.85 42.25
N GLY A 508 -10.40 -5.48 42.49
CA GLY A 508 -11.34 -5.04 43.52
C GLY A 508 -12.09 -3.75 43.21
N LYS A 509 -11.96 -3.21 41.98
CA LYS A 509 -12.77 -2.10 41.47
C LYS A 509 -14.00 -2.64 40.75
N SER A 510 -15.10 -1.89 40.85
CA SER A 510 -16.37 -2.22 40.21
C SER A 510 -16.87 -0.99 39.46
N VAL A 511 -16.96 -1.09 38.13
CA VAL A 511 -17.26 0.04 37.23
C VAL A 511 -18.48 -0.25 36.38
N LEU A 512 -19.36 0.74 36.24
CA LEU A 512 -20.52 0.66 35.36
C LEU A 512 -20.43 1.68 34.22
N CYS A 513 -20.25 1.20 33.00
CA CYS A 513 -20.26 2.01 31.79
C CYS A 513 -21.69 2.14 31.27
N VAL A 514 -22.13 3.35 30.92
CA VAL A 514 -23.50 3.59 30.45
C VAL A 514 -23.47 4.45 29.21
N GLY A 515 -24.13 4.02 28.14
CA GLY A 515 -24.27 4.83 26.93
C GLY A 515 -25.11 6.08 27.18
N GLY A 516 -24.72 7.19 26.55
CA GLY A 516 -25.30 8.50 26.79
C GLY A 516 -26.72 8.65 26.25
N ARG A 517 -26.92 8.42 24.94
CA ARG A 517 -28.18 8.77 24.27
C ARG A 517 -28.55 7.93 23.05
N SER A 518 -27.61 7.22 22.46
CA SER A 518 -27.81 6.46 21.22
C SER A 518 -27.30 5.03 21.33
N ASP A 519 -27.75 4.16 20.41
CA ASP A 519 -27.25 2.79 20.30
C ASP A 519 -25.73 2.76 20.03
N LEU A 520 -25.18 3.78 19.36
CA LEU A 520 -23.73 3.90 19.14
C LEU A 520 -22.98 4.24 20.44
N ASP A 521 -23.57 5.06 21.31
CA ASP A 521 -23.00 5.34 22.64
C ASP A 521 -22.97 4.07 23.51
N ASP A 522 -23.97 3.19 23.34
CA ASP A 522 -24.06 1.93 24.06
C ASP A 522 -22.93 0.98 23.66
N VAL A 523 -22.61 0.92 22.36
CA VAL A 523 -21.46 0.17 21.84
C VAL A 523 -20.16 0.71 22.42
N ALA A 524 -19.95 2.03 22.40
CA ALA A 524 -18.76 2.64 22.96
C ALA A 524 -18.65 2.40 24.48
N ALA A 525 -19.78 2.35 25.20
CA ALA A 525 -19.80 1.95 26.61
C ALA A 525 -19.43 0.47 26.82
N SER A 526 -19.82 -0.41 25.89
CA SER A 526 -19.48 -1.83 25.90
C SER A 526 -17.97 -2.03 25.66
N MET A 527 -17.39 -1.35 24.67
CA MET A 527 -15.93 -1.36 24.42
C MET A 527 -15.14 -0.91 25.66
N LEU A 528 -15.54 0.20 26.29
CA LEU A 528 -14.91 0.66 27.53
C LEU A 528 -15.06 -0.37 28.67
N ALA A 529 -16.23 -0.99 28.83
CA ALA A 529 -16.42 -2.03 29.84
C ALA A 529 -15.51 -3.24 29.60
N GLN A 530 -15.32 -3.67 28.35
CA GLN A 530 -14.40 -4.77 28.02
C GLN A 530 -12.95 -4.40 28.34
N THR A 531 -12.50 -3.19 28.00
CA THR A 531 -11.14 -2.74 28.38
C THR A 531 -10.91 -2.69 29.89
N LEU A 532 -11.91 -2.27 30.66
CA LEU A 532 -11.84 -2.28 32.13
C LEU A 532 -11.83 -3.70 32.70
N TRP A 533 -12.54 -4.63 32.06
CA TRP A 533 -12.58 -6.02 32.46
C TRP A 533 -11.22 -6.71 32.25
N ILE A 534 -10.57 -6.49 31.11
CA ILE A 534 -9.21 -7.00 30.82
C ILE A 534 -8.19 -6.52 31.86
N GLN A 535 -8.36 -5.30 32.36
CA GLN A 535 -7.53 -4.75 33.42
C GLN A 535 -7.86 -5.31 34.83
N GLY A 536 -8.74 -6.30 34.95
CA GLY A 536 -9.09 -6.97 36.22
C GLY A 536 -10.24 -6.35 37.02
N ALA A 537 -10.94 -5.34 36.49
CA ALA A 537 -12.09 -4.73 37.19
C ALA A 537 -13.40 -5.50 36.97
N GLU A 538 -14.30 -5.46 37.97
CA GLU A 538 -15.69 -5.91 37.81
C GLU A 538 -16.47 -4.86 36.97
N ALA A 539 -16.30 -4.92 35.66
CA ALA A 539 -16.91 -4.01 34.70
C ALA A 539 -18.24 -4.54 34.15
N ALA A 540 -19.23 -3.66 34.02
CA ALA A 540 -20.48 -3.95 33.32
C ALA A 540 -20.89 -2.75 32.47
N HIS A 541 -21.67 -3.00 31.41
CA HIS A 541 -22.26 -1.93 30.61
C HIS A 541 -23.80 -1.91 30.70
N ALA A 542 -24.40 -0.75 30.43
CA ALA A 542 -25.84 -0.59 30.32
C ALA A 542 -26.20 0.38 29.19
N GLY A 543 -27.32 0.11 28.50
CA GLY A 543 -27.78 0.96 27.42
C GLY A 543 -28.37 2.31 27.88
N HIS A 544 -28.37 3.28 26.98
CA HIS A 544 -28.86 4.64 27.19
C HIS A 544 -30.35 4.68 27.55
N ASP A 545 -31.11 3.67 27.12
CA ASP A 545 -32.52 3.49 27.46
C ASP A 545 -32.79 3.47 28.97
N VAL A 546 -31.82 3.03 29.76
CA VAL A 546 -31.94 2.95 31.22
C VAL A 546 -31.82 4.34 31.86
N LEU A 547 -31.14 5.30 31.23
CA LEU A 547 -31.02 6.67 31.74
C LEU A 547 -32.35 7.46 31.67
N LYS A 548 -33.33 6.98 30.90
CA LYS A 548 -34.66 7.59 30.79
C LYS A 548 -35.34 7.70 32.17
N ALA A 549 -36.18 8.74 32.34
CA ALA A 549 -36.79 9.08 33.62
C ALA A 549 -37.49 7.91 34.33
N GLY A 550 -38.18 7.04 33.58
CA GLY A 550 -38.90 5.88 34.11
C GLY A 550 -38.02 4.69 34.51
N ASN A 551 -36.85 4.53 33.89
CA ASN A 551 -36.10 3.26 33.93
C ASN A 551 -34.83 3.32 34.79
N ILE A 552 -34.38 4.52 35.19
CA ILE A 552 -33.09 4.68 35.89
C ILE A 552 -32.96 3.86 37.18
N LYS A 553 -34.08 3.52 37.83
CA LYS A 553 -34.08 2.71 39.05
C LYS A 553 -33.64 1.27 38.81
N ALA A 554 -33.60 0.83 37.56
CA ALA A 554 -33.10 -0.49 37.18
C ALA A 554 -31.55 -0.56 37.17
N LEU A 555 -30.85 0.58 37.22
CA LEU A 555 -29.38 0.59 37.31
C LEU A 555 -28.93 0.02 38.67
N LYS A 556 -28.09 -1.01 38.62
CA LYS A 556 -27.41 -1.58 39.79
C LYS A 556 -26.21 -0.70 40.17
N LEU A 557 -26.50 0.39 40.90
CA LEU A 557 -25.50 1.38 41.31
C LEU A 557 -24.91 1.12 42.70
N GLU A 558 -25.53 0.25 43.49
CA GLU A 558 -25.05 -0.08 44.84
C GLU A 558 -23.71 -0.82 44.77
N GLY A 559 -22.71 -0.34 45.51
CA GLY A 559 -21.38 -0.96 45.59
C GLY A 559 -20.41 -0.63 44.45
N ARG A 560 -20.82 0.14 43.43
CA ARG A 560 -19.92 0.53 42.33
C ARG A 560 -18.94 1.63 42.77
N ASN A 561 -17.67 1.51 42.37
CA ASN A 561 -16.63 2.52 42.59
C ASN A 561 -16.79 3.70 41.62
N ALA A 562 -17.11 3.41 40.35
CA ALA A 562 -17.29 4.41 39.33
C ALA A 562 -18.49 4.10 38.40
N VAL A 563 -19.12 5.16 37.89
CA VAL A 563 -20.12 5.10 36.82
C VAL A 563 -19.67 6.05 35.73
N VAL A 564 -19.47 5.52 34.53
CA VAL A 564 -18.88 6.27 33.41
C VAL A 564 -19.92 6.42 32.30
N LEU A 565 -20.22 7.66 31.92
CA LEU A 565 -21.11 7.95 30.79
C LEU A 565 -20.29 8.04 29.51
N SER A 566 -20.56 7.16 28.55
CA SER A 566 -19.94 7.14 27.22
C SER A 566 -20.76 7.96 26.23
N VAL A 567 -20.13 8.91 25.53
CA VAL A 567 -20.84 9.88 24.69
C VAL A 567 -20.06 10.18 23.41
N LEU A 568 -20.65 9.86 22.26
CA LEU A 568 -20.18 10.22 20.92
C LEU A 568 -20.85 11.52 20.41
N ASP A 569 -22.09 11.80 20.84
CA ASP A 569 -22.88 12.97 20.40
C ASP A 569 -22.60 14.23 21.24
N GLN A 570 -22.19 15.32 20.58
CA GLN A 570 -21.98 16.62 21.23
C GLN A 570 -23.26 17.26 21.80
N ASP A 571 -24.45 16.93 21.28
CA ASP A 571 -25.72 17.49 21.79
C ASP A 571 -26.10 16.93 23.17
N PHE A 572 -25.49 15.82 23.61
CA PHE A 572 -25.68 15.28 24.96
C PHE A 572 -25.30 16.30 26.05
N MET A 573 -24.35 17.18 25.77
CA MET A 573 -23.86 18.20 26.71
C MET A 573 -24.96 19.10 27.28
N ARG A 574 -26.04 19.32 26.53
CA ARG A 574 -27.20 20.11 26.99
C ARG A 574 -27.92 19.48 28.19
N HIS A 575 -27.88 18.15 28.30
CA HIS A 575 -28.59 17.38 29.32
C HIS A 575 -27.66 16.63 30.29
N ALA A 576 -26.38 16.48 29.95
CA ALA A 576 -25.36 15.78 30.72
C ALA A 576 -25.36 16.17 32.21
N LYS A 577 -25.41 17.47 32.52
CA LYS A 577 -25.46 17.99 33.90
C LYS A 577 -26.64 17.44 34.71
N PHE A 578 -27.81 17.26 34.11
CA PHE A 578 -28.98 16.73 34.80
C PHE A 578 -28.83 15.23 35.07
N THR A 579 -28.28 14.49 34.11
CA THR A 579 -27.98 13.05 34.24
C THR A 579 -26.94 12.81 35.34
N VAL A 580 -25.82 13.52 35.32
CA VAL A 580 -24.77 13.45 36.34
C VAL A 580 -25.32 13.75 37.74
N ARG A 581 -26.08 14.84 37.89
CA ARG A 581 -26.72 15.19 39.17
C ARG A 581 -27.66 14.10 39.69
N ARG A 582 -28.34 13.39 38.79
CA ARG A 582 -29.27 12.33 39.14
C ARG A 582 -28.52 11.08 39.59
N LEU A 583 -27.48 10.68 38.85
CA LEU A 583 -26.61 9.56 39.21
C LEU A 583 -25.91 9.80 40.54
N LYS A 584 -25.32 10.98 40.75
CA LYS A 584 -24.69 11.36 42.03
C LYS A 584 -25.65 11.33 43.23
N ARG A 585 -26.96 11.52 43.02
CA ARG A 585 -27.97 11.37 44.10
C ARG A 585 -28.30 9.92 44.41
N MET A 586 -28.21 9.04 43.41
CA MET A 586 -28.52 7.62 43.54
C MET A 586 -27.30 6.82 44.03
N ALA A 587 -26.10 7.24 43.65
CA ALA A 587 -24.82 6.61 43.98
C ALA A 587 -23.84 7.66 44.55
N PRO A 588 -24.07 8.15 45.77
CA PRO A 588 -23.22 9.20 46.37
C PRO A 588 -21.80 8.73 46.69
N ALA A 589 -21.58 7.41 46.77
CA ALA A 589 -20.28 6.80 47.03
C ALA A 589 -19.48 6.47 45.76
N ALA A 590 -20.10 6.58 44.57
CA ALA A 590 -19.44 6.29 43.29
C ALA A 590 -18.92 7.57 42.64
N ARG A 591 -17.74 7.51 41.99
CA ARG A 591 -17.29 8.58 41.07
C ARG A 591 -18.13 8.53 39.80
N ILE A 592 -18.66 9.67 39.37
CA ILE A 592 -19.45 9.81 38.14
C ILE A 592 -18.64 10.57 37.10
N GLY A 593 -18.20 9.85 36.07
CA GLY A 593 -17.39 10.37 34.97
C GLY A 593 -18.15 10.50 33.65
N ILE A 594 -17.61 11.29 32.72
CA ILE A 594 -18.07 11.36 31.33
C ILE A 594 -16.87 11.18 30.40
N VAL A 595 -17.00 10.30 29.42
CA VAL A 595 -16.08 10.18 28.28
C VAL A 595 -16.72 10.87 27.08
N LEU A 596 -16.05 11.88 26.54
CA LEU A 596 -16.41 12.61 25.35
C LEU A 596 -15.47 12.18 24.23
N TRP A 597 -15.84 11.18 23.46
CA TRP A 597 -14.98 10.64 22.40
C TRP A 597 -14.71 11.70 21.33
N GLN A 598 -13.44 11.86 20.95
CA GLN A 598 -13.01 12.82 19.91
C GLN A 598 -11.90 12.22 19.06
N GLU A 599 -11.82 12.67 17.81
CA GLU A 599 -10.86 12.16 16.82
C GLU A 599 -9.47 12.84 16.95
N ASP A 600 -9.43 14.12 17.35
CA ASP A 600 -8.18 14.91 17.40
C ASP A 600 -8.13 15.90 18.56
N GLY A 601 -6.99 15.91 19.26
CA GLY A 601 -6.58 16.96 20.18
C GLY A 601 -7.06 16.76 21.62
N ARG A 602 -6.14 16.42 22.52
CA ARG A 602 -6.41 16.51 23.97
C ARG A 602 -6.68 17.98 24.31
N PRO A 603 -7.89 18.35 24.74
CA PRO A 603 -8.13 19.72 25.17
C PRO A 603 -7.17 20.04 26.33
N GLY A 604 -6.71 21.29 26.38
CA GLY A 604 -5.82 21.73 27.45
C GLY A 604 -6.44 21.48 28.82
N THR A 605 -5.63 21.22 29.83
CA THR A 605 -6.07 20.92 31.21
C THR A 605 -7.12 21.92 31.74
N THR A 606 -6.98 23.20 31.37
CA THR A 606 -7.91 24.28 31.74
C THR A 606 -9.32 24.09 31.16
N GLU A 607 -9.46 23.60 29.93
CA GLU A 607 -10.75 23.36 29.29
C GLU A 607 -11.43 22.13 29.89
N ARG A 608 -10.66 21.07 30.15
CA ARG A 608 -11.11 19.88 30.88
C ARG A 608 -11.68 20.25 32.26
N ASP A 609 -10.96 21.06 33.04
CA ASP A 609 -11.40 21.49 34.38
C ASP A 609 -12.70 22.30 34.36
N GLN A 610 -12.86 23.19 33.37
CA GLN A 610 -14.09 23.95 33.17
C GLN A 610 -15.29 23.04 32.84
N LEU A 611 -15.07 22.02 32.02
CA LEU A 611 -16.09 21.01 31.69
C LEU A 611 -16.52 20.22 32.94
N VAL A 612 -15.56 19.74 33.74
CA VAL A 612 -15.86 19.03 35.00
C VAL A 612 -16.70 19.90 35.94
N GLU A 613 -16.33 21.18 36.12
CA GLU A 613 -17.07 22.09 37.00
C GLU A 613 -18.48 22.40 36.47
N SER A 614 -18.60 22.67 35.17
CA SER A 614 -19.88 23.02 34.54
C SER A 614 -20.90 21.87 34.61
N LEU A 615 -20.44 20.63 34.37
CA LEU A 615 -21.22 19.40 34.40
C LEU A 615 -21.43 18.85 35.81
N GLN A 616 -20.61 19.28 36.78
CA GLN A 616 -20.55 18.74 38.14
C GLN A 616 -20.20 17.25 38.20
N ALA A 617 -19.47 16.76 37.19
CA ALA A 617 -18.91 15.42 37.15
C ALA A 617 -17.70 15.32 38.11
N ASP A 618 -17.22 14.10 38.33
CA ASP A 618 -15.97 13.86 39.06
C ASP A 618 -14.77 14.01 38.13
N PHE A 619 -14.89 13.54 36.90
CA PHE A 619 -13.91 13.69 35.82
C PHE A 619 -14.59 13.74 34.44
N VAL A 620 -13.88 14.30 33.46
CA VAL A 620 -14.26 14.34 32.04
C VAL A 620 -13.01 14.06 31.21
N VAL A 621 -13.09 13.10 30.29
CA VAL A 621 -11.96 12.58 29.50
C VAL A 621 -12.35 12.38 28.04
N PHE A 622 -11.37 12.14 27.15
CA PHE A 622 -11.58 12.21 25.69
C PHE A 622 -11.05 11.01 24.89
N GLY A 623 -10.41 10.05 25.54
CA GLY A 623 -9.87 8.84 24.91
C GLY A 623 -9.96 7.64 25.85
N MET A 624 -9.68 6.45 25.31
CA MET A 624 -9.88 5.17 26.01
C MET A 624 -8.93 5.03 27.21
N GLY A 625 -7.63 5.29 27.03
CA GLY A 625 -6.64 5.16 28.10
C GLY A 625 -6.90 6.11 29.29
N ASP A 626 -7.21 7.38 29.00
CA ASP A 626 -7.60 8.36 30.02
C ASP A 626 -8.88 7.93 30.77
N ALA A 627 -9.84 7.32 30.07
CA ALA A 627 -11.08 6.84 30.67
C ALA A 627 -10.87 5.67 31.61
N VAL A 628 -10.00 4.72 31.25
CA VAL A 628 -9.64 3.61 32.13
C VAL A 628 -8.92 4.12 33.38
N ARG A 629 -7.92 5.00 33.23
CA ARG A 629 -7.16 5.58 34.36
C ARG A 629 -8.06 6.28 35.37
N GLU A 630 -8.97 7.13 34.89
CA GLU A 630 -9.89 7.83 35.79
C GLU A 630 -10.98 6.92 36.37
N ALA A 631 -11.47 5.93 35.62
CA ALA A 631 -12.46 4.99 36.13
C ALA A 631 -11.92 4.13 37.28
N LEU A 632 -10.64 3.76 37.23
CA LEU A 632 -9.98 2.90 38.23
C LEU A 632 -9.32 3.68 39.38
N SER A 633 -9.17 4.99 39.25
CA SER A 633 -8.54 5.86 40.26
C SER A 633 -9.17 5.77 41.67
N ASP A 634 -8.33 5.92 42.69
CA ASP A 634 -8.68 5.92 44.12
C ASP A 634 -9.24 7.26 44.65
N GLU A 635 -9.41 8.26 43.79
CA GLU A 635 -9.92 9.55 44.21
C GLU A 635 -11.35 9.51 44.80
N LEU A 636 -11.63 10.37 45.76
CA LEU A 636 -12.95 10.44 46.39
C LEU A 636 -13.97 11.18 45.51
N PRO A 637 -15.26 10.75 45.50
CA PRO A 637 -16.32 11.45 44.77
C PRO A 637 -16.53 12.89 45.25
N ARG A 638 -16.70 13.83 44.31
CA ARG A 638 -16.99 15.24 44.57
C ARG A 638 -18.44 15.41 45.02
N SER A 639 -18.63 15.96 46.22
CA SER A 639 -19.95 16.22 46.79
C SER A 639 -20.79 17.20 45.95
N LEU A 640 -22.09 16.90 45.81
CA LEU A 640 -23.05 17.81 45.20
C LEU A 640 -23.30 19.01 46.12
N LYS A 641 -23.01 20.23 45.66
CA LYS A 641 -23.50 21.47 46.29
C LYS A 641 -25.02 21.54 46.17
N LEU A 642 -25.75 20.98 47.14
CA LEU A 642 -27.21 21.01 47.18
C LEU A 642 -27.67 22.41 47.61
N ALA A 643 -28.45 23.08 46.77
CA ALA A 643 -29.21 24.25 47.21
C ALA A 643 -30.28 23.75 48.21
N HIS A 644 -30.20 24.20 49.47
CA HIS A 644 -31.23 23.88 50.46
C HIS A 644 -32.57 24.45 49.99
N PRO A 645 -33.58 23.61 49.68
CA PRO A 645 -34.89 24.14 49.37
C PRO A 645 -35.41 24.88 50.59
N LYS A 646 -35.79 26.16 50.43
CA LYS A 646 -36.48 26.92 51.47
C LYS A 646 -37.81 26.22 51.74
N ILE A 647 -37.87 25.42 52.80
CA ILE A 647 -39.11 24.80 53.26
C ILE A 647 -40.03 25.92 53.73
N ALA A 648 -41.21 26.06 53.13
CA ALA A 648 -42.19 27.04 53.56
C ALA A 648 -42.55 26.81 55.06
N PRO A 649 -42.47 27.83 55.92
CA PRO A 649 -42.80 27.69 57.33
C PRO A 649 -44.29 27.37 57.46
N GLY A 650 -44.59 26.11 57.80
CA GLY A 650 -45.95 25.57 57.84
C GLY A 650 -46.04 24.10 57.41
N TYR A 651 -45.09 23.62 56.60
CA TYR A 651 -45.09 22.21 56.16
C TYR A 651 -44.63 21.23 57.25
N ALA A 652 -43.73 21.66 58.14
CA ALA A 652 -43.29 20.85 59.30
C ALA A 652 -44.43 20.56 60.28
N MET A 653 -45.36 21.50 60.46
CA MET A 653 -46.49 21.38 61.38
C MET A 653 -47.60 20.44 60.86
N ARG A 654 -47.73 20.29 59.53
CA ARG A 654 -48.67 19.32 58.92
C ARG A 654 -48.17 17.87 59.02
N ARG A 655 -46.86 17.64 59.11
CA ARG A 655 -46.28 16.30 59.22
C ARG A 655 -46.47 15.72 60.64
N SER A 656 -46.41 16.54 61.69
CA SER A 656 -46.71 16.07 63.06
C SER A 656 -48.21 15.82 63.28
N LYS A 657 -49.11 16.68 62.77
CA LYS A 657 -50.57 16.48 62.87
C LYS A 657 -51.09 15.24 62.11
N ARG A 658 -50.35 14.75 61.11
CA ARG A 658 -50.72 13.52 60.39
C ARG A 658 -50.22 12.25 61.09
N ALA A 659 -49.14 12.34 61.89
CA ALA A 659 -48.69 11.26 62.76
C ALA A 659 -49.62 11.08 63.98
N ASP A 660 -50.14 12.18 64.52
CA ASP A 660 -51.00 12.17 65.73
C ASP A 660 -52.46 11.77 65.46
N ARG A 661 -52.91 11.79 64.19
CA ARG A 661 -54.26 11.33 63.79
C ARG A 661 -54.33 9.84 63.42
N GLY A 662 -53.22 9.11 63.47
CA GLY A 662 -53.15 7.68 63.15
C GLY A 662 -53.33 6.73 64.35
N SER A 663 -53.38 7.24 65.59
CA SER A 663 -53.34 6.42 66.81
C SER A 663 -54.63 6.36 67.63
N THR A 664 -55.75 6.92 67.14
CA THR A 664 -57.02 6.90 67.88
C THR A 664 -58.21 6.50 67.01
N VAL A 665 -58.32 5.20 66.70
CA VAL A 665 -59.62 4.51 66.60
C VAL A 665 -59.50 3.19 67.35
N LYS A 666 -60.21 3.13 68.48
CA LYS A 666 -60.19 2.11 69.54
C LYS A 666 -60.93 0.84 69.14
N ALA A 667 -60.55 -0.25 69.82
CA ALA A 667 -61.36 -1.43 70.07
C ALA A 667 -62.70 -1.09 70.73
N ASP A 668 -63.76 -1.74 70.26
CA ASP A 668 -64.73 -2.54 71.04
C ASP A 668 -65.36 -3.57 70.11
#